data_AF-A0A8J6UH51-F1
#
_entry.id   AF-A0A8J6UH51-F1
#
_cell.length_a   1.000
_cell.length_b   1.000
_cell.length_c   1.000
_cell.angle_alpha   90.00
_cell.angle_beta   90.00
_cell.angle_gamma   90.00
#
_symmetry.space_group_name_H-M   'P 1'
#
loop_
_entity.id
_entity.type
_entity.pdbx_description
1 polymer ?
#
loop_
_entity_poly.entity_id
_entity_poly.type
_entity_poly.pdbx_seq_one_letter_code
_entity_poly.pdbx_strand_id
1 'polypeptide(L)'
;MQYSWLLIASVLVFFMQAGFLCLETGKIRSKNSINVAAKNISDFIVAAIIFWLFGFALMFGASQGGLFGFSDFVFGGSQSAEQTSFFIFQMMFCGTAATLMSGAVAERMSFVGYLAAAAMLSAIIYPIPGHWSWASIYQSGNAGWLEALGFVDFAGAAVVHAVGGCVALAAIMIIGPRIGRFSDNRSFLQGSNLPMSVLGTLLIWLGWFGFNGGSTLALNEQVPLIMLNTCVAAVWGGIIAAGCHYLRHRYVDVGAIMNGVIGGLVGVTASCHAVVPVEAMMIGMCSGAIVCVGTQWIESLRIDDALGVVPAHLFCGIWGTIAVAVFGDPAILATGLSGFGQLWVQLLGVAAICCYSFTVSYVMLWLLNRKLPLRVSAEDELQGMNISEHRASTELIDLLGSMHKQQREGRFSEPVPVEPFTEVGQIAKQYNEVIARVSEEIGKRDDAIDRFRSSEKRKSAILDSSMDSILTVDLVGRIIEFNPAAERTFGYLKSHVTGKDFIELFITVDDRTSVRESLRHKFSSSCGLLRNRRNAITLLRNSGDSFPAEITVTAADFDRNSNEFTLHIRDVTRQLKLQEKLKQLAYSDPLTGLYNRTYLMDSMVRAIEQSSNFQERVVLFFLDLDRFKKINDTLGHRAGDDLLCEVANRLTRVTRADDIIARWGGDEFVVLVTGAFSDRAACDKAQAILDVMREPLLLEGREINIPTSVGIAIAENDTVSADLLMQYADLAMYSAKQKGRDNYQLFQPDMAKTAARHFDYEQEMRKAVSSGDQFYMVYQPKVIANGDIVGLEALIRWQHPKEGLISPSEFIPLAEESDLIIQLGEKAIDDVLQQMQCWQREGKKLVPVSVNISGRHMVSGPLVEFVKQRLEHYQIDGSLLEVEITEGVLLTDIERCIEVMAALKQLALKISVDDFGTGYSSLNYLKSLPIDVLKIDRSFVDECASTVEDGQICATIISLAQNLDLITVAEGVETQQQLEFLQTRGCNMYQGYLFYKPLPAKEVKLAARALEGAV
;
A
#
# COMPACT_ATOMS: atom_id res chain seq x y z
N MET A 1 -14.96 25.81 -33.94
CA MET A 1 -13.67 25.57 -33.25
C MET A 1 -13.56 26.31 -31.91
N GLN A 2 -14.11 27.53 -31.75
CA GLN A 2 -13.97 28.31 -30.50
C GLN A 2 -14.65 27.65 -29.29
N TYR A 3 -15.90 27.17 -29.45
CA TYR A 3 -16.60 26.45 -28.37
C TYR A 3 -15.92 25.13 -27.96
N SER A 4 -15.24 24.44 -28.89
CA SER A 4 -14.50 23.20 -28.60
C SER A 4 -13.34 23.43 -27.64
N TRP A 5 -12.62 24.55 -27.80
CA TRP A 5 -11.53 24.92 -26.89
C TRP A 5 -12.05 25.20 -25.48
N LEU A 6 -13.12 26.00 -25.36
CA LEU A 6 -13.72 26.30 -24.06
C LEU A 6 -14.21 25.03 -23.34
N LEU A 7 -14.73 24.03 -24.06
CA LEU A 7 -15.11 22.75 -23.45
C LEU A 7 -13.90 21.96 -22.97
N ILE A 8 -12.81 21.89 -23.75
CA ILE A 8 -11.56 21.24 -23.32
C ILE A 8 -10.97 21.95 -22.10
N ALA A 9 -10.92 23.28 -22.13
CA ALA A 9 -10.47 24.09 -21.01
C ALA A 9 -11.35 23.88 -19.78
N SER A 10 -12.67 23.79 -19.94
CA SER A 10 -13.61 23.49 -18.84
C SER A 10 -13.34 22.13 -18.23
N VAL A 11 -13.06 21.10 -19.04
CA VAL A 11 -12.69 19.76 -18.55
C VAL A 11 -11.37 19.81 -17.76
N LEU A 12 -10.37 20.52 -18.27
CA LEU A 12 -9.10 20.71 -17.56
C LEU A 12 -9.29 21.44 -16.22
N VAL A 13 -10.10 22.50 -16.17
CA VAL A 13 -10.42 23.19 -14.91
C VAL A 13 -11.22 22.28 -13.97
N PHE A 14 -12.13 21.45 -14.49
CA PHE A 14 -12.84 20.47 -13.69
C PHE A 14 -11.88 19.44 -13.05
N PHE A 15 -10.81 19.03 -13.72
CA PHE A 15 -9.77 18.18 -13.12
C PHE A 15 -9.08 18.83 -11.90
N MET A 16 -9.11 20.16 -11.75
CA MET A 16 -8.64 20.81 -10.53
C MET A 16 -9.43 20.38 -9.30
N GLN A 17 -10.72 20.03 -9.44
CA GLN A 17 -11.53 19.52 -8.32
C GLN A 17 -11.00 18.18 -7.79
N ALA A 18 -10.57 17.29 -8.69
CA ALA A 18 -9.86 16.07 -8.29
C ALA A 18 -8.51 16.37 -7.64
N GLY A 19 -7.82 17.40 -8.14
CA GLY A 19 -6.58 17.90 -7.56
C GLY A 19 -6.75 18.45 -6.13
N PHE A 20 -7.74 19.31 -5.89
CA PHE A 20 -8.10 19.81 -4.56
C PHE A 20 -8.50 18.66 -3.64
N LEU A 21 -9.35 17.74 -4.09
CA LEU A 21 -9.72 16.56 -3.32
C LEU A 21 -8.48 15.81 -2.80
N CYS A 22 -7.51 15.50 -3.67
CA CYS A 22 -6.27 14.82 -3.30
C CYS A 22 -5.38 15.68 -2.38
N LEU A 23 -5.24 16.97 -2.68
CA LEU A 23 -4.44 17.92 -1.91
C LEU A 23 -4.98 18.09 -0.49
N GLU A 24 -6.27 18.40 -0.35
CA GLU A 24 -6.89 18.72 0.92
C GLU A 24 -6.99 17.47 1.81
N THR A 25 -7.46 16.35 1.28
CA THR A 25 -7.59 15.10 2.05
C THR A 25 -6.24 14.54 2.50
N GLY A 26 -5.20 14.69 1.67
CA GLY A 26 -3.85 14.24 1.98
C GLY A 26 -3.13 15.10 3.03
N LYS A 27 -3.35 16.43 3.06
CA LYS A 27 -2.72 17.33 4.04
C LYS A 27 -3.42 17.40 5.40
N ILE A 28 -4.68 16.99 5.48
CA ILE A 28 -5.43 16.97 6.76
C ILE A 28 -5.36 15.59 7.44
N ARG A 29 -5.76 15.50 8.71
CA ARG A 29 -5.73 14.25 9.47
C ARG A 29 -6.76 13.25 8.95
N SER A 30 -6.41 11.97 8.96
CA SER A 30 -7.25 10.87 8.45
C SER A 30 -8.68 10.85 9.04
N LYS A 31 -8.85 11.23 10.31
CA LYS A 31 -10.18 11.33 10.97
C LYS A 31 -11.13 12.37 10.36
N ASN A 32 -10.65 13.20 9.43
CA ASN A 32 -11.41 14.27 8.76
C ASN A 32 -11.41 14.13 7.22
N SER A 33 -10.73 13.13 6.64
CA SER A 33 -10.56 13.00 5.18
C SER A 33 -11.88 12.87 4.41
N ILE A 34 -12.82 12.07 4.92
CA ILE A 34 -14.12 11.84 4.28
C ILE A 34 -14.97 13.10 4.32
N ASN A 35 -14.96 13.84 5.44
CA ASN A 35 -15.67 15.12 5.53
C ASN A 35 -15.13 16.16 4.54
N VAL A 36 -13.80 16.26 4.41
CA VAL A 36 -13.17 17.15 3.43
C VAL A 36 -13.50 16.73 2.01
N ALA A 37 -13.48 15.42 1.71
CA ALA A 37 -13.89 14.90 0.41
C ALA A 37 -15.35 15.24 0.08
N ALA A 38 -16.26 15.06 1.05
CA ALA A 38 -17.66 15.39 0.89
C ALA A 38 -17.87 16.89 0.62
N LYS A 39 -17.11 17.77 1.28
CA LYS A 39 -17.15 19.22 1.05
C LYS A 39 -16.71 19.58 -0.37
N ASN A 40 -15.59 19.04 -0.85
CA ASN A 40 -15.09 19.27 -2.21
C ASN A 40 -16.11 18.85 -3.28
N ILE A 41 -16.72 17.66 -3.15
CA ILE A 41 -17.77 17.21 -4.09
C ILE A 41 -18.98 18.14 -4.01
N SER A 42 -19.35 18.57 -2.80
CA SER A 42 -20.48 19.45 -2.59
C SER A 42 -20.25 20.85 -3.14
N ASP A 43 -19.02 21.36 -3.17
CA ASP A 43 -18.68 22.65 -3.75
C ASP A 43 -19.09 22.71 -5.21
N PHE A 44 -18.74 21.69 -5.97
CA PHE A 44 -19.13 21.60 -7.37
C PHE A 44 -20.65 21.60 -7.53
N ILE A 45 -21.36 20.80 -6.74
CA ILE A 45 -22.82 20.68 -6.83
C ILE A 45 -23.51 22.00 -6.45
N VAL A 46 -23.14 22.58 -5.30
CA VAL A 46 -23.74 23.81 -4.78
C VAL A 46 -23.38 24.99 -5.67
N ALA A 47 -22.11 25.15 -6.02
CA ALA A 47 -21.67 26.24 -6.89
C ALA A 47 -22.34 26.15 -8.26
N ALA A 48 -22.41 24.96 -8.88
CA ALA A 48 -23.09 24.79 -10.17
C ALA A 48 -24.56 25.19 -10.12
N ILE A 49 -25.32 24.72 -9.13
CA ILE A 49 -26.75 25.01 -8.99
C ILE A 49 -26.97 26.50 -8.71
N ILE A 50 -26.26 27.06 -7.73
CA ILE A 50 -26.45 28.46 -7.31
C ILE A 50 -25.98 29.43 -8.40
N PHE A 51 -24.87 29.12 -9.06
CA PHE A 51 -24.37 29.91 -10.18
C PHE A 51 -25.33 29.86 -11.38
N TRP A 52 -25.89 28.68 -11.68
CA TRP A 52 -26.92 28.53 -12.72
C TRP A 52 -28.20 29.31 -12.42
N LEU A 53 -28.68 29.29 -11.17
CA LEU A 53 -29.90 29.98 -10.78
C LEU A 53 -29.73 31.51 -10.72
N PHE A 54 -28.64 31.98 -10.11
CA PHE A 54 -28.44 33.39 -9.76
C PHE A 54 -27.07 33.95 -10.14
N GLY A 55 -26.00 33.20 -9.88
CA GLY A 55 -24.65 33.76 -9.96
C GLY A 55 -24.24 34.23 -11.36
N PHE A 56 -24.62 33.49 -12.41
CA PHE A 56 -24.33 33.89 -13.79
C PHE A 56 -25.05 35.19 -14.17
N ALA A 57 -26.32 35.34 -13.78
CA ALA A 57 -27.11 36.53 -14.03
C ALA A 57 -26.52 37.79 -13.39
N LEU A 58 -26.08 37.66 -12.12
CA LEU A 58 -25.43 38.76 -11.39
C LEU A 58 -24.06 39.13 -11.97
N MET A 59 -23.34 38.16 -12.53
CA MET A 59 -21.99 38.35 -13.05
C MET A 59 -21.99 38.88 -14.49
N PHE A 60 -22.81 38.32 -15.39
CA PHE A 60 -22.74 38.58 -16.83
C PHE A 60 -24.05 39.12 -17.44
N GLY A 61 -25.13 39.19 -16.66
CA GLY A 61 -26.39 39.79 -17.11
C GLY A 61 -26.25 41.30 -17.35
N ALA A 62 -27.31 41.90 -17.91
CA ALA A 62 -27.38 43.32 -18.24
C ALA A 62 -27.01 44.19 -17.02
N SER A 63 -25.97 45.00 -17.17
CA SER A 63 -25.34 45.75 -16.07
C SER A 63 -26.22 46.91 -15.62
N GLN A 64 -26.42 47.01 -14.31
CA GLN A 64 -26.95 48.20 -13.67
C GLN A 64 -25.80 49.09 -13.17
N GLY A 65 -25.43 50.09 -13.98
CA GLY A 65 -24.43 51.09 -13.60
C GLY A 65 -23.03 50.53 -13.35
N GLY A 66 -22.68 49.38 -13.94
CA GLY A 66 -21.38 48.72 -13.78
C GLY A 66 -21.25 47.92 -12.49
N LEU A 67 -22.28 47.85 -11.64
CA LEU A 67 -22.20 47.29 -10.29
C LEU A 67 -22.58 45.80 -10.22
N PHE A 68 -23.65 45.39 -10.90
CA PHE A 68 -24.10 43.99 -10.98
C PHE A 68 -25.14 43.81 -12.11
N GLY A 69 -25.29 42.57 -12.59
CA GLY A 69 -26.23 42.18 -13.65
C GLY A 69 -27.63 41.82 -13.14
N PHE A 70 -28.65 41.95 -14.02
CA PHE A 70 -30.06 41.67 -13.70
C PHE A 70 -30.83 40.84 -14.73
N SER A 71 -30.16 40.25 -15.72
CA SER A 71 -30.78 39.38 -16.74
C SER A 71 -30.21 37.97 -16.71
N ASP A 72 -30.85 37.04 -17.42
CA ASP A 72 -30.34 35.67 -17.63
C ASP A 72 -30.32 34.77 -16.38
N PHE A 73 -31.27 34.99 -15.45
CA PHE A 73 -31.55 34.05 -14.36
C PHE A 73 -32.03 32.72 -14.92
N VAL A 74 -31.62 31.61 -14.30
CA VAL A 74 -31.93 30.23 -14.76
C VAL A 74 -31.50 30.03 -16.21
N PHE A 75 -30.19 30.02 -16.44
CA PHE A 75 -29.59 29.96 -17.79
C PHE A 75 -30.05 28.71 -18.58
N GLY A 76 -30.81 28.84 -19.67
CA GLY A 76 -31.19 27.65 -20.47
C GLY A 76 -32.33 27.74 -21.49
N GLY A 77 -32.83 28.93 -21.86
CA GLY A 77 -34.02 29.04 -22.74
C GLY A 77 -33.78 29.10 -24.25
N SER A 78 -32.64 29.64 -24.72
CA SER A 78 -32.40 29.93 -26.15
C SER A 78 -30.93 30.35 -26.47
N GLN A 79 -29.95 29.71 -25.84
CA GLN A 79 -28.54 30.14 -25.92
C GLN A 79 -27.76 29.39 -27.02
N SER A 80 -26.77 30.05 -27.63
CA SER A 80 -25.88 29.43 -28.63
C SER A 80 -24.92 28.42 -27.98
N ALA A 81 -24.30 27.56 -28.81
CA ALA A 81 -23.28 26.64 -28.34
C ALA A 81 -22.10 27.37 -27.67
N GLU A 82 -21.70 28.53 -28.20
CA GLU A 82 -20.63 29.36 -27.65
C GLU A 82 -21.00 29.95 -26.28
N GLN A 83 -22.22 30.48 -26.15
CA GLN A 83 -22.71 31.00 -24.87
C GLN A 83 -22.83 29.89 -23.83
N THR A 84 -23.22 28.69 -24.24
CA THR A 84 -23.30 27.52 -23.36
C THR A 84 -21.91 27.06 -22.92
N SER A 85 -20.93 26.99 -23.84
CA SER A 85 -19.54 26.66 -23.50
C SER A 85 -18.90 27.70 -22.59
N PHE A 86 -19.17 28.99 -22.80
CA PHE A 86 -18.74 30.07 -21.92
C PHE A 86 -19.33 29.93 -20.51
N PHE A 87 -20.64 29.67 -20.42
CA PHE A 87 -21.31 29.43 -19.14
C PHE A 87 -20.68 28.26 -18.37
N ILE A 88 -20.44 27.12 -19.04
CA ILE A 88 -19.79 25.96 -18.43
C ILE A 88 -18.39 26.32 -17.92
N PHE A 89 -17.61 27.04 -18.72
CA PHE A 89 -16.26 27.47 -18.32
C PHE A 89 -16.27 28.36 -17.08
N GLN A 90 -17.16 29.36 -17.03
CA GLN A 90 -17.30 30.27 -15.89
C GLN A 90 -17.86 29.59 -14.63
N MET A 91 -18.73 28.58 -14.81
CA MET A 91 -19.20 27.74 -13.70
C MET A 91 -18.02 27.04 -13.00
N MET A 92 -17.01 26.59 -13.76
CA MET A 92 -15.84 25.94 -13.17
C MET A 92 -15.03 26.91 -12.30
N PHE A 93 -14.95 28.19 -12.67
CA PHE A 93 -14.24 29.21 -11.88
C PHE A 93 -14.96 29.50 -10.56
N CYS A 94 -16.29 29.57 -10.59
CA CYS A 94 -17.11 29.71 -9.40
C CYS A 94 -16.92 28.51 -8.44
N GLY A 95 -16.90 27.29 -8.98
CA GLY A 95 -16.59 26.08 -8.22
C GLY A 95 -15.21 26.15 -7.57
N THR A 96 -14.18 26.51 -8.32
CA THR A 96 -12.80 26.68 -7.81
C THR A 96 -12.72 27.73 -6.69
N ALA A 97 -13.41 28.87 -6.83
CA ALA A 97 -13.47 29.89 -5.78
C ALA A 97 -14.11 29.37 -4.49
N ALA A 98 -15.16 28.54 -4.60
CA ALA A 98 -15.80 27.90 -3.45
C ALA A 98 -14.85 26.90 -2.76
N THR A 99 -14.15 26.07 -3.52
CA THR A 99 -13.23 25.03 -3.00
C THR A 99 -12.12 25.61 -2.13
N LEU A 100 -11.61 26.81 -2.42
CA LEU A 100 -10.57 27.46 -1.60
C LEU A 100 -10.97 27.60 -0.13
N MET A 101 -12.26 27.76 0.15
CA MET A 101 -12.76 27.84 1.52
C MET A 101 -12.59 26.51 2.27
N SER A 102 -12.88 25.37 1.62
CA SER A 102 -12.80 24.01 2.20
C SER A 102 -11.44 23.79 2.87
N GLY A 103 -10.37 24.05 2.13
CA GLY A 103 -9.01 23.88 2.60
C GLY A 103 -8.65 24.71 3.83
N ALA A 104 -9.08 25.98 3.89
CA ALA A 104 -8.73 26.87 5.01
C ALA A 104 -9.44 26.49 6.31
N VAL A 105 -10.73 26.13 6.20
CA VAL A 105 -11.64 25.86 7.32
C VAL A 105 -11.66 24.38 7.72
N ALA A 106 -10.85 23.55 7.07
CA ALA A 106 -10.78 22.12 7.29
C ALA A 106 -10.58 21.76 8.77
N GLU A 107 -11.06 20.57 9.13
CA GLU A 107 -10.99 19.99 10.48
C GLU A 107 -11.86 20.64 11.58
N ARG A 108 -12.56 21.76 11.34
CA ARG A 108 -13.34 22.45 12.40
C ARG A 108 -14.67 23.09 11.97
N MET A 109 -14.87 23.39 10.70
CA MET A 109 -16.15 23.95 10.23
C MET A 109 -17.19 22.86 9.99
N SER A 110 -18.42 23.06 10.42
CA SER A 110 -19.53 22.12 10.20
C SER A 110 -19.89 22.01 8.71
N PHE A 111 -20.29 20.82 8.25
CA PHE A 111 -20.68 20.53 6.87
C PHE A 111 -21.87 21.38 6.42
N VAL A 112 -22.91 21.49 7.27
CA VAL A 112 -24.08 22.33 6.93
C VAL A 112 -23.71 23.81 6.90
N GLY A 113 -22.88 24.27 7.85
CA GLY A 113 -22.35 25.63 7.85
C GLY A 113 -21.53 25.92 6.59
N TYR A 114 -20.75 24.93 6.17
CA TYR A 114 -19.95 24.97 4.97
C TYR A 114 -20.80 25.09 3.69
N LEU A 115 -21.83 24.24 3.51
CA LEU A 115 -22.74 24.32 2.36
C LEU A 115 -23.43 25.69 2.25
N ALA A 116 -23.86 26.24 3.39
CA ALA A 116 -24.47 27.57 3.44
C ALA A 116 -23.46 28.67 3.04
N ALA A 117 -22.22 28.57 3.51
CA ALA A 117 -21.16 29.50 3.13
C ALA A 117 -20.79 29.40 1.64
N ALA A 118 -20.70 28.18 1.08
CA ALA A 118 -20.45 27.95 -0.34
C ALA A 118 -21.58 28.52 -1.21
N ALA A 119 -22.84 28.31 -0.81
CA ALA A 119 -23.99 28.90 -1.48
C ALA A 119 -23.96 30.45 -1.43
N MET A 120 -23.60 31.06 -0.31
CA MET A 120 -23.44 32.52 -0.21
C MET A 120 -22.32 33.04 -1.12
N LEU A 121 -21.20 32.31 -1.18
CA LEU A 121 -20.08 32.63 -2.04
C LEU A 121 -20.52 32.64 -3.52
N SER A 122 -21.11 31.55 -3.98
CA SER A 122 -21.52 31.38 -5.38
C SER A 122 -22.70 32.26 -5.79
N ALA A 123 -23.55 32.68 -4.83
CA ALA A 123 -24.71 33.53 -5.11
C ALA A 123 -24.34 35.01 -5.24
N ILE A 124 -23.52 35.54 -4.33
CA ILE A 124 -23.37 37.01 -4.16
C ILE A 124 -21.91 37.44 -4.11
N ILE A 125 -21.06 36.73 -3.34
CA ILE A 125 -19.70 37.22 -3.05
C ILE A 125 -18.80 37.11 -4.28
N TYR A 126 -18.87 35.99 -5.01
CA TYR A 126 -18.07 35.78 -6.23
C TYR A 126 -18.62 36.54 -7.46
N PRO A 127 -19.93 36.51 -7.77
CA PRO A 127 -20.47 37.16 -8.97
C PRO A 127 -20.26 38.67 -9.06
N ILE A 128 -20.28 39.39 -7.93
CA ILE A 128 -20.23 40.86 -7.93
C ILE A 128 -18.84 41.41 -8.33
N PRO A 129 -17.72 40.98 -7.71
CA PRO A 129 -16.37 41.29 -8.19
C PRO A 129 -16.13 40.81 -9.63
N GLY A 130 -16.71 39.67 -10.00
CA GLY A 130 -16.71 39.16 -11.36
C GLY A 130 -17.37 40.14 -12.33
N HIS A 131 -18.54 40.67 -12.00
CA HIS A 131 -19.22 41.69 -12.79
C HIS A 131 -18.37 42.96 -12.93
N TRP A 132 -17.73 43.41 -11.85
CA TRP A 132 -16.90 44.61 -11.89
C TRP A 132 -15.74 44.50 -12.86
N SER A 133 -15.21 43.30 -13.04
CA SER A 133 -13.95 43.04 -13.76
C SER A 133 -14.15 42.46 -15.16
N TRP A 134 -15.22 41.69 -15.40
CA TRP A 134 -15.36 40.80 -16.56
C TRP A 134 -16.70 40.89 -17.28
N ALA A 135 -17.62 41.78 -16.88
CA ALA A 135 -18.98 41.77 -17.41
C ALA A 135 -19.06 41.93 -18.94
N SER A 136 -18.12 42.67 -19.56
CA SER A 136 -18.15 42.86 -21.03
C SER A 136 -17.69 41.64 -21.83
N ILE A 137 -17.04 40.65 -21.20
CA ILE A 137 -16.54 39.44 -21.86
C ILE A 137 -17.70 38.63 -22.47
N TYR A 138 -18.87 38.63 -21.84
CA TYR A 138 -20.05 37.90 -22.33
C TYR A 138 -20.86 38.70 -23.35
N GLN A 139 -21.06 40.01 -23.10
CA GLN A 139 -21.80 40.91 -23.98
C GLN A 139 -21.04 42.24 -24.13
N SER A 140 -20.65 42.56 -25.37
CA SER A 140 -19.93 43.79 -25.66
C SER A 140 -20.78 45.03 -25.32
N GLY A 141 -20.15 46.01 -24.65
CA GLY A 141 -20.83 47.22 -24.15
C GLY A 141 -21.43 47.08 -22.75
N ASN A 142 -21.28 45.92 -22.09
CA ASN A 142 -21.75 45.65 -20.74
C ASN A 142 -20.63 45.72 -19.69
N ALA A 143 -19.76 46.73 -19.77
CA ALA A 143 -18.55 46.76 -18.93
C ALA A 143 -18.86 47.01 -17.45
N GLY A 144 -18.16 46.27 -16.59
CA GLY A 144 -18.13 46.55 -15.15
C GLY A 144 -17.42 47.87 -14.85
N TRP A 145 -17.65 48.45 -13.67
CA TRP A 145 -17.04 49.74 -13.34
C TRP A 145 -15.50 49.69 -13.21
N LEU A 146 -14.92 48.57 -12.74
CA LEU A 146 -13.46 48.40 -12.68
C LEU A 146 -12.89 48.18 -14.08
N GLU A 147 -13.54 47.33 -14.86
CA GLU A 147 -13.21 47.08 -16.26
C GLU A 147 -13.19 48.38 -17.07
N ALA A 148 -14.21 49.24 -16.90
CA ALA A 148 -14.29 50.54 -17.56
C ALA A 148 -13.17 51.53 -17.16
N LEU A 149 -12.58 51.35 -15.98
CA LEU A 149 -11.40 52.12 -15.54
C LEU A 149 -10.09 51.56 -16.09
N GLY A 150 -10.09 50.43 -16.80
CA GLY A 150 -8.89 49.75 -17.30
C GLY A 150 -8.29 48.74 -16.33
N PHE A 151 -9.07 48.20 -15.39
CA PHE A 151 -8.64 47.12 -14.52
C PHE A 151 -8.46 45.83 -15.34
N VAL A 152 -7.34 45.13 -15.12
CA VAL A 152 -7.03 43.89 -15.85
C VAL A 152 -6.78 42.77 -14.86
N ASP A 153 -7.60 41.72 -14.95
CA ASP A 153 -7.41 40.45 -14.24
C ASP A 153 -7.71 39.31 -15.21
N PHE A 154 -6.76 38.95 -16.07
CA PHE A 154 -7.02 38.14 -17.25
C PHE A 154 -7.71 36.79 -16.98
N ALA A 155 -7.20 36.03 -15.99
CA ALA A 155 -7.73 34.71 -15.65
C ALA A 155 -8.21 34.61 -14.18
N GLY A 156 -8.10 35.64 -13.35
CA GLY A 156 -8.74 35.66 -12.02
C GLY A 156 -7.82 35.60 -10.80
N ALA A 157 -6.66 36.27 -10.81
CA ALA A 157 -5.85 36.41 -9.60
C ALA A 157 -6.60 37.18 -8.50
N ALA A 158 -7.36 38.22 -8.86
CA ALA A 158 -8.22 38.93 -7.91
C ALA A 158 -9.59 38.27 -7.78
N VAL A 159 -10.30 38.08 -8.90
CA VAL A 159 -11.72 37.68 -8.92
C VAL A 159 -11.93 36.26 -8.38
N VAL A 160 -11.02 35.33 -8.65
CA VAL A 160 -11.15 33.94 -8.17
C VAL A 160 -10.34 33.75 -6.88
N HIS A 161 -9.03 34.02 -6.94
CA HIS A 161 -8.13 33.68 -5.83
C HIS A 161 -8.17 34.66 -4.66
N ALA A 162 -8.13 35.97 -4.90
CA ALA A 162 -8.23 36.93 -3.81
C ALA A 162 -9.63 36.93 -3.18
N VAL A 163 -10.70 36.81 -3.97
CA VAL A 163 -12.08 36.67 -3.43
C VAL A 163 -12.18 35.42 -2.56
N GLY A 164 -11.84 34.24 -3.08
CA GLY A 164 -11.89 32.98 -2.31
C GLY A 164 -10.99 33.02 -1.07
N GLY A 165 -9.80 33.62 -1.18
CA GLY A 165 -8.88 33.84 -0.08
C GLY A 165 -9.41 34.82 0.99
N CYS A 166 -10.13 35.88 0.60
CA CYS A 166 -10.81 36.78 1.53
C CYS A 166 -11.95 36.08 2.28
N VAL A 167 -12.74 35.25 1.59
CA VAL A 167 -13.81 34.46 2.22
C VAL A 167 -13.21 33.46 3.20
N ALA A 168 -12.15 32.75 2.80
CA ALA A 168 -11.40 31.85 3.64
C ALA A 168 -10.86 32.55 4.90
N LEU A 169 -10.23 33.73 4.74
CA LEU A 169 -9.74 34.52 5.87
C LEU A 169 -10.87 34.93 6.83
N ALA A 170 -12.00 35.41 6.31
CA ALA A 170 -13.15 35.77 7.13
C ALA A 170 -13.69 34.55 7.90
N ALA A 171 -13.79 33.39 7.24
CA ALA A 171 -14.25 32.15 7.85
C ALA A 171 -13.33 31.68 8.98
N ILE A 172 -12.01 31.63 8.74
CA ILE A 172 -11.04 31.19 9.76
C ILE A 172 -10.97 32.16 10.96
N MET A 173 -11.19 33.46 10.75
CA MET A 173 -11.28 34.44 11.84
C MET A 173 -12.54 34.27 12.70
N ILE A 174 -13.67 33.85 12.11
CA ILE A 174 -14.92 33.65 12.83
C ILE A 174 -14.91 32.33 13.60
N ILE A 175 -14.45 31.25 12.99
CA ILE A 175 -14.41 29.91 13.64
C ILE A 175 -13.24 29.79 14.64
N GLY A 176 -12.15 30.52 14.42
CA GLY A 176 -10.95 30.49 15.25
C GLY A 176 -10.04 29.27 15.00
N PRO A 177 -8.96 29.13 15.80
CA PRO A 177 -7.94 28.11 15.57
C PRO A 177 -8.38 26.72 16.02
N ARG A 178 -7.79 25.68 15.40
CA ARG A 178 -7.98 24.28 15.83
C ARG A 178 -7.52 24.08 17.26
N ILE A 179 -8.23 23.24 18.00
CA ILE A 179 -7.92 22.93 19.39
C ILE A 179 -6.48 22.43 19.50
N GLY A 180 -5.67 23.13 20.31
CA GLY A 180 -4.28 22.79 20.60
C GLY A 180 -3.23 23.28 19.58
N ARG A 181 -3.60 23.91 18.46
CA ARG A 181 -2.66 24.35 17.41
C ARG A 181 -1.54 25.28 17.90
N PHE A 182 -1.86 26.20 18.81
CA PHE A 182 -0.92 27.19 19.36
C PHE A 182 -0.58 26.94 20.84
N SER A 183 -0.55 25.67 21.26
CA SER A 183 -0.17 25.27 22.63
C SER A 183 1.32 24.85 22.71
N ASP A 184 1.98 25.14 23.84
CA ASP A 184 3.45 25.22 23.99
C ASP A 184 4.25 23.90 23.87
N ASN A 185 3.68 22.78 23.43
CA ASN A 185 4.38 21.49 23.57
C ASN A 185 4.17 20.39 22.51
N ARG A 186 3.85 20.71 21.25
CA ARG A 186 3.80 19.68 20.18
C ARG A 186 4.27 20.22 18.82
N SER A 187 5.18 19.50 18.16
CA SER A 187 5.34 19.56 16.71
C SER A 187 4.02 19.11 16.09
N PHE A 188 3.38 19.96 15.28
CA PHE A 188 2.08 19.62 14.69
C PHE A 188 2.21 18.47 13.68
N LEU A 189 1.17 17.63 13.66
CA LEU A 189 1.13 16.30 13.06
C LEU A 189 1.13 16.35 11.52
N GLN A 190 1.86 15.43 10.91
CA GLN A 190 1.95 15.23 9.46
C GLN A 190 0.56 14.89 8.87
N GLY A 191 0.33 15.33 7.62
CA GLY A 191 -0.90 15.03 6.87
C GLY A 191 -1.13 13.53 6.72
N SER A 192 -2.37 13.14 6.43
CA SER A 192 -2.75 11.73 6.29
C SER A 192 -1.96 10.98 5.21
N ASN A 193 -1.64 11.66 4.09
CA ASN A 193 -0.93 11.07 2.96
C ASN A 193 -0.27 12.18 2.11
N LEU A 194 1.02 12.40 2.33
CA LEU A 194 1.78 13.44 1.62
C LEU A 194 1.96 13.14 0.11
N PRO A 195 2.25 11.90 -0.33
CA PRO A 195 2.24 11.56 -1.76
C PRO A 195 0.91 11.88 -2.47
N MET A 196 -0.22 11.59 -1.85
CA MET A 196 -1.54 11.96 -2.39
C MET A 196 -1.70 13.48 -2.53
N SER A 197 -1.15 14.24 -1.58
CA SER A 197 -1.17 15.70 -1.65
C SER A 197 -0.32 16.24 -2.80
N VAL A 198 0.84 15.63 -3.07
CA VAL A 198 1.70 15.96 -4.21
C VAL A 198 0.99 15.66 -5.52
N LEU A 199 0.35 14.49 -5.65
CA LEU A 199 -0.49 14.15 -6.81
C LEU A 199 -1.58 15.20 -7.02
N GLY A 200 -2.26 15.62 -5.94
CA GLY A 200 -3.26 16.69 -6.01
C GLY A 200 -2.71 18.01 -6.55
N THR A 201 -1.50 18.39 -6.12
CA THR A 201 -0.82 19.62 -6.61
C THR A 201 -0.49 19.52 -8.10
N LEU A 202 -0.07 18.37 -8.60
CA LEU A 202 0.21 18.15 -10.02
C LEU A 202 -1.06 18.19 -10.88
N LEU A 203 -2.18 17.65 -10.37
CA LEU A 203 -3.48 17.74 -11.04
C LEU A 203 -4.01 19.18 -11.09
N ILE A 204 -3.84 19.95 -10.01
CA ILE A 204 -4.14 21.40 -10.00
C ILE A 204 -3.30 22.14 -11.04
N TRP A 205 -2.01 21.82 -11.15
CA TRP A 205 -1.13 22.39 -12.18
C TRP A 205 -1.64 22.08 -13.59
N LEU A 206 -1.97 20.81 -13.88
CA LEU A 206 -2.53 20.42 -15.17
C LEU A 206 -3.80 21.22 -15.50
N GLY A 207 -4.70 21.35 -14.53
CA GLY A 207 -5.93 22.12 -14.72
C GLY A 207 -5.69 23.62 -14.95
N TRP A 208 -4.57 24.17 -14.46
CA TRP A 208 -4.19 25.56 -14.70
C TRP A 208 -3.90 25.88 -16.16
N PHE A 209 -3.56 24.89 -16.99
CA PHE A 209 -3.47 25.07 -18.45
C PHE A 209 -4.84 25.35 -19.06
N GLY A 210 -5.90 24.71 -18.55
CA GLY A 210 -7.28 25.05 -18.90
C GLY A 210 -7.71 26.38 -18.31
N PHE A 211 -7.28 26.69 -17.08
CA PHE A 211 -7.65 27.91 -16.38
C PHE A 211 -7.11 29.17 -17.07
N ASN A 212 -5.79 29.27 -17.22
CA ASN A 212 -5.14 30.42 -17.87
C ASN A 212 -5.30 30.36 -19.39
N GLY A 213 -5.08 29.19 -20.01
CA GLY A 213 -5.20 29.03 -21.46
C GLY A 213 -6.64 29.16 -21.97
N GLY A 214 -7.64 28.73 -21.18
CA GLY A 214 -9.05 28.87 -21.53
C GLY A 214 -9.55 30.31 -21.45
N SER A 215 -8.88 31.17 -20.68
CA SER A 215 -9.23 32.59 -20.54
C SER A 215 -8.99 33.40 -21.83
N THR A 216 -8.32 32.82 -22.84
CA THR A 216 -8.28 33.38 -24.20
C THR A 216 -9.61 33.24 -24.95
N LEU A 217 -10.54 32.42 -24.44
CA LEU A 217 -11.85 32.06 -25.02
C LEU A 217 -11.80 31.30 -26.36
N ALA A 218 -10.64 31.26 -27.02
CA ALA A 218 -10.38 30.56 -28.25
C ALA A 218 -8.95 30.03 -28.30
N LEU A 219 -8.76 28.87 -28.93
CA LEU A 219 -7.43 28.33 -29.19
C LEU A 219 -6.74 29.17 -30.26
N ASN A 220 -5.72 29.93 -29.85
CA ASN A 220 -4.97 30.85 -30.71
C ASN A 220 -3.47 30.82 -30.37
N GLU A 221 -2.67 31.61 -31.08
CA GLU A 221 -1.20 31.66 -30.94
C GLU A 221 -0.71 32.12 -29.55
N GLN A 222 -1.57 32.74 -28.73
CA GLN A 222 -1.21 33.19 -27.38
C GLN A 222 -1.23 32.03 -26.37
N VAL A 223 -2.02 30.98 -26.61
CA VAL A 223 -2.22 29.87 -25.64
C VAL A 223 -0.90 29.19 -25.25
N PRO A 224 0.02 28.82 -26.17
CA PRO A 224 1.30 28.21 -25.79
C PRO A 224 2.17 29.10 -24.90
N LEU A 225 2.21 30.42 -25.18
CA LEU A 225 2.99 31.37 -24.37
C LEU A 225 2.38 31.52 -22.97
N ILE A 226 1.05 31.60 -22.88
CA ILE A 226 0.33 31.64 -21.59
C ILE A 226 0.64 30.38 -20.76
N MET A 227 0.61 29.19 -21.37
CA MET A 227 0.95 27.93 -20.69
C MET A 227 2.42 27.91 -20.25
N LEU A 228 3.34 28.39 -21.08
CA LEU A 228 4.76 28.50 -20.72
C LEU A 228 4.96 29.45 -19.53
N ASN A 229 4.38 30.64 -19.56
CA ASN A 229 4.44 31.61 -18.47
C ASN A 229 3.86 31.02 -17.17
N THR A 230 2.75 30.29 -17.29
CA THR A 230 2.12 29.56 -16.17
C THR A 230 3.07 28.54 -15.54
N CYS A 231 3.71 27.70 -16.35
CA CYS A 231 4.71 26.73 -15.89
C CYS A 231 5.92 27.38 -15.22
N VAL A 232 6.49 28.41 -15.86
CA VAL A 232 7.71 29.06 -15.37
C VAL A 232 7.46 29.70 -14.00
N ALA A 233 6.34 30.41 -13.83
CA ALA A 233 5.99 31.01 -12.54
C ALA A 233 5.81 29.95 -11.44
N ALA A 234 5.15 28.83 -11.75
CA ALA A 234 4.92 27.73 -10.82
C ALA A 234 6.22 27.08 -10.33
N VAL A 235 7.13 26.75 -11.26
CA VAL A 235 8.45 26.17 -10.96
C VAL A 235 9.23 27.08 -10.00
N TRP A 236 9.33 28.37 -10.33
CA TRP A 236 10.11 29.31 -9.54
C TRP A 236 9.47 29.64 -8.19
N GLY A 237 8.14 29.67 -8.10
CA GLY A 237 7.43 29.77 -6.83
C GLY A 237 7.75 28.61 -5.89
N GLY A 238 7.76 27.38 -6.40
CA GLY A 238 8.14 26.19 -5.65
C GLY A 238 9.60 26.21 -5.19
N ILE A 239 10.54 26.57 -6.08
CA ILE A 239 11.98 26.66 -5.76
C ILE A 239 12.24 27.68 -4.66
N ILE A 240 11.67 28.88 -4.76
CA ILE A 240 11.87 29.93 -3.75
C ILE A 240 11.27 29.54 -2.41
N ALA A 241 10.06 28.98 -2.40
CA ALA A 241 9.44 28.54 -1.15
C ALA A 241 10.27 27.44 -0.46
N ALA A 242 10.78 26.47 -1.23
CA ALA A 242 11.69 25.43 -0.74
C ALA A 242 12.98 26.03 -0.16
N GLY A 243 13.60 26.96 -0.90
CA GLY A 243 14.82 27.64 -0.49
C GLY A 243 14.64 28.45 0.79
N CYS A 244 13.58 29.25 0.87
CA CYS A 244 13.24 30.02 2.06
C CYS A 244 13.01 29.12 3.28
N HIS A 245 12.28 28.01 3.11
CA HIS A 245 12.06 27.03 4.17
C HIS A 245 13.39 26.38 4.62
N TYR A 246 14.21 25.94 3.67
CA TYR A 246 15.50 25.31 3.93
C TYR A 246 16.48 26.24 4.65
N LEU A 247 16.55 27.51 4.24
CA LEU A 247 17.41 28.51 4.87
C LEU A 247 17.07 28.73 6.35
N ARG A 248 15.79 28.61 6.71
CA ARG A 248 15.30 28.82 8.07
C ARG A 248 15.35 27.57 8.94
N HIS A 249 14.94 26.43 8.40
CA HIS A 249 14.71 25.20 9.17
C HIS A 249 15.73 24.09 8.90
N ARG A 250 16.61 24.25 7.90
CA ARG A 250 17.67 23.30 7.52
C ARG A 250 17.19 21.93 7.00
N TYR A 251 15.94 21.84 6.56
CA TYR A 251 15.41 20.70 5.81
C TYR A 251 14.39 21.16 4.77
N VAL A 252 14.15 20.30 3.77
CA VAL A 252 13.18 20.55 2.70
C VAL A 252 11.80 20.07 3.15
N ASP A 253 10.83 20.98 3.18
CA ASP A 253 9.43 20.66 3.47
C ASP A 253 8.63 20.59 2.16
N VAL A 254 7.97 19.46 1.94
CA VAL A 254 7.17 19.23 0.73
C VAL A 254 5.93 20.13 0.70
N GLY A 255 5.34 20.42 1.88
CA GLY A 255 4.19 21.30 1.98
C GLY A 255 4.50 22.74 1.58
N ALA A 256 5.70 23.22 1.90
CA ALA A 256 6.22 24.53 1.49
C ALA A 256 6.45 24.58 -0.02
N ILE A 257 7.00 23.52 -0.62
CA ILE A 257 7.15 23.41 -2.09
C ILE A 257 5.77 23.51 -2.75
N MET A 258 4.81 22.69 -2.33
CA MET A 258 3.47 22.66 -2.92
C MET A 258 2.77 24.02 -2.85
N ASN A 259 2.78 24.66 -1.67
CA ASN A 259 2.17 25.98 -1.52
C ASN A 259 2.92 27.06 -2.34
N GLY A 260 4.23 26.95 -2.49
CA GLY A 260 5.03 27.81 -3.36
C GLY A 260 4.67 27.65 -4.85
N VAL A 261 4.49 26.41 -5.31
CA VAL A 261 4.02 26.11 -6.68
C VAL A 261 2.65 26.73 -6.92
N ILE A 262 1.69 26.51 -6.01
CA ILE A 262 0.34 27.09 -6.10
C ILE A 262 0.41 28.62 -6.08
N GLY A 263 1.21 29.22 -5.19
CA GLY A 263 1.39 30.67 -5.15
C GLY A 263 1.98 31.24 -6.45
N GLY A 264 2.91 30.51 -7.10
CA GLY A 264 3.45 30.87 -8.41
C GLY A 264 2.40 30.84 -9.51
N LEU A 265 1.57 29.79 -9.55
CA LEU A 265 0.43 29.67 -10.47
C LEU A 265 -0.56 30.84 -10.30
N VAL A 266 -0.96 31.12 -9.05
CA VAL A 266 -1.87 32.23 -8.72
C VAL A 266 -1.26 33.58 -9.11
N GLY A 267 0.01 33.82 -8.77
CA GLY A 267 0.66 35.12 -8.99
C GLY A 267 0.73 35.54 -10.46
N VAL A 268 0.93 34.60 -11.39
CA VAL A 268 1.01 34.95 -12.82
C VAL A 268 -0.36 35.07 -13.49
N THR A 269 -1.44 34.62 -12.85
CA THR A 269 -2.77 34.44 -13.45
C THR A 269 -3.35 35.73 -14.06
N ALA A 270 -3.16 36.89 -13.42
CA ALA A 270 -3.69 38.16 -13.93
C ALA A 270 -2.93 38.69 -15.16
N SER A 271 -1.65 38.36 -15.29
CA SER A 271 -0.74 38.95 -16.29
C SER A 271 -0.19 37.94 -17.31
N CYS A 272 -0.55 36.66 -17.24
CA CYS A 272 0.08 35.58 -18.01
C CYS A 272 0.04 35.76 -19.54
N HIS A 273 -0.93 36.52 -20.05
CA HIS A 273 -1.08 36.86 -21.47
C HIS A 273 -0.23 38.05 -21.92
N ALA A 274 0.27 38.87 -20.98
CA ALA A 274 0.91 40.16 -21.24
C ALA A 274 2.35 40.23 -20.73
N VAL A 275 2.97 39.10 -20.36
CA VAL A 275 4.35 39.05 -19.84
C VAL A 275 5.20 38.07 -20.64
N VAL A 276 6.52 38.24 -20.60
CA VAL A 276 7.47 37.25 -21.15
C VAL A 276 7.90 36.22 -20.09
N PRO A 277 8.50 35.07 -20.47
CA PRO A 277 8.84 34.02 -19.51
C PRO A 277 9.78 34.46 -18.37
N VAL A 278 10.69 35.41 -18.63
CA VAL A 278 11.59 35.97 -17.61
C VAL A 278 10.81 36.78 -16.56
N GLU A 279 9.79 37.51 -16.98
CA GLU A 279 8.91 38.25 -16.07
C GLU A 279 8.00 37.30 -15.29
N ALA A 280 7.46 36.26 -15.96
CA ALA A 280 6.72 35.20 -15.29
C ALA A 280 7.56 34.49 -14.21
N MET A 281 8.86 34.25 -14.47
CA MET A 281 9.82 33.77 -13.47
C MET A 281 9.90 34.72 -12.28
N MET A 282 10.10 36.02 -12.51
CA MET A 282 10.19 37.01 -11.41
C MET A 282 8.91 37.07 -10.58
N ILE A 283 7.74 37.04 -11.23
CA ILE A 283 6.43 36.98 -10.56
C ILE A 283 6.34 35.74 -9.68
N GLY A 284 6.72 34.57 -10.21
CA GLY A 284 6.75 33.31 -9.48
C GLY A 284 7.69 33.32 -8.27
N MET A 285 8.92 33.86 -8.44
CA MET A 285 9.87 34.01 -7.33
C MET A 285 9.30 34.87 -6.20
N CYS A 286 8.69 36.01 -6.53
CA CYS A 286 8.03 36.88 -5.57
C CYS A 286 6.87 36.16 -4.87
N SER A 287 6.05 35.41 -5.61
CA SER A 287 4.98 34.59 -5.02
C SER A 287 5.50 33.58 -4.00
N GLY A 288 6.56 32.84 -4.33
CA GLY A 288 7.16 31.87 -3.39
C GLY A 288 7.63 32.54 -2.09
N ALA A 289 8.24 33.72 -2.19
CA ALA A 289 8.64 34.51 -1.02
C ALA A 289 7.43 35.01 -0.22
N ILE A 290 6.39 35.48 -0.89
CA ILE A 290 5.13 35.92 -0.27
C ILE A 290 4.45 34.78 0.49
N VAL A 291 4.41 33.57 -0.06
CA VAL A 291 3.86 32.39 0.63
C VAL A 291 4.62 32.14 1.93
N CYS A 292 5.96 32.15 1.89
CA CYS A 292 6.79 31.91 3.08
C CYS A 292 6.61 32.98 4.16
N VAL A 293 6.69 34.27 3.78
CA VAL A 293 6.53 35.39 4.72
C VAL A 293 5.09 35.46 5.23
N GLY A 294 4.12 35.29 4.34
CA GLY A 294 2.70 35.33 4.66
C GLY A 294 2.27 34.23 5.62
N THR A 295 2.79 33.01 5.45
CA THR A 295 2.53 31.90 6.38
C THR A 295 2.99 32.24 7.79
N GLN A 296 4.23 32.75 7.92
CA GLN A 296 4.78 33.16 9.22
C GLN A 296 4.00 34.31 9.84
N TRP A 297 3.57 35.27 9.02
CA TRP A 297 2.79 36.41 9.48
C TRP A 297 1.43 35.97 10.04
N ILE A 298 0.69 35.14 9.33
CA ILE A 298 -0.59 34.57 9.77
C ILE A 298 -0.42 33.76 11.06
N GLU A 299 0.62 32.93 11.15
CA GLU A 299 0.93 32.15 12.36
C GLU A 299 1.27 33.06 13.56
N SER A 300 1.99 34.16 13.34
CA SER A 300 2.31 35.14 14.40
C SER A 300 1.06 35.82 14.98
N LEU A 301 0.01 35.94 14.17
CA LEU A 301 -1.30 36.45 14.57
C LEU A 301 -2.19 35.39 15.22
N ARG A 302 -1.69 34.15 15.39
CA ARG A 302 -2.46 32.98 15.86
C ARG A 302 -3.71 32.69 15.03
N ILE A 303 -3.64 32.99 13.73
CA ILE A 303 -4.67 32.60 12.76
C ILE A 303 -4.27 31.23 12.20
N ASP A 304 -5.15 30.25 12.34
CA ASP A 304 -4.91 28.88 11.87
C ASP A 304 -5.52 28.69 10.49
N ASP A 305 -4.66 28.64 9.49
CA ASP A 305 -5.00 28.26 8.12
C ASP A 305 -4.50 26.84 7.87
N ALA A 306 -5.43 25.90 7.64
CA ALA A 306 -5.09 24.48 7.67
C ALA A 306 -4.21 24.05 6.48
N LEU A 307 -4.36 24.66 5.31
CA LEU A 307 -3.59 24.32 4.10
C LEU A 307 -2.68 25.46 3.63
N GLY A 308 -2.82 26.67 4.15
CA GLY A 308 -2.09 27.85 3.68
C GLY A 308 -2.78 28.52 2.50
N VAL A 309 -4.12 28.49 2.46
CA VAL A 309 -4.93 29.12 1.41
C VAL A 309 -4.73 30.62 1.38
N VAL A 310 -4.67 31.29 2.54
CA VAL A 310 -4.55 32.74 2.63
C VAL A 310 -3.22 33.22 2.04
N PRO A 311 -2.04 32.67 2.42
CA PRO A 311 -0.79 33.04 1.74
C PRO A 311 -0.77 32.69 0.25
N ALA A 312 -1.20 31.48 -0.13
CA ALA A 312 -1.07 30.98 -1.51
C ALA A 312 -2.08 31.58 -2.49
N HIS A 313 -3.27 32.01 -2.03
CA HIS A 313 -4.32 32.56 -2.87
C HIS A 313 -4.61 34.03 -2.61
N LEU A 314 -4.80 34.46 -1.35
CA LEU A 314 -5.10 35.87 -1.07
C LEU A 314 -3.88 36.75 -1.34
N PHE A 315 -2.74 36.47 -0.70
CA PHE A 315 -1.57 37.34 -0.82
C PHE A 315 -0.93 37.25 -2.19
N CYS A 316 -0.79 36.05 -2.75
CA CYS A 316 -0.32 35.88 -4.13
C CYS A 316 -1.31 36.41 -5.17
N GLY A 317 -2.63 36.37 -4.92
CA GLY A 317 -3.65 36.96 -5.79
C GLY A 317 -3.53 38.49 -5.84
N ILE A 318 -3.40 39.13 -4.66
CA ILE A 318 -3.10 40.57 -4.53
C ILE A 318 -1.82 40.93 -5.30
N TRP A 319 -0.76 40.16 -5.09
CA TRP A 319 0.51 40.36 -5.78
C TRP A 319 0.37 40.21 -7.29
N GLY A 320 -0.33 39.18 -7.77
CA GLY A 320 -0.51 38.93 -9.19
C GLY A 320 -1.24 40.06 -9.90
N THR A 321 -2.26 40.63 -9.27
CA THR A 321 -2.98 41.80 -9.80
C THR A 321 -2.10 43.04 -9.85
N ILE A 322 -1.27 43.28 -8.84
CA ILE A 322 -0.29 44.38 -8.84
C ILE A 322 0.78 44.15 -9.92
N ALA A 323 1.22 42.89 -10.10
CA ALA A 323 2.25 42.51 -11.07
C ALA A 323 1.86 42.85 -12.51
N VAL A 324 0.57 42.92 -12.85
CA VAL A 324 0.09 43.39 -14.16
C VAL A 324 0.64 44.78 -14.48
N ALA A 325 0.62 45.71 -13.52
CA ALA A 325 1.10 47.06 -13.75
C ALA A 325 2.63 47.19 -13.75
N VAL A 326 3.33 46.22 -13.14
CA VAL A 326 4.79 46.23 -13.01
C VAL A 326 5.47 45.57 -14.21
N PHE A 327 4.91 44.46 -14.70
CA PHE A 327 5.52 43.62 -15.73
C PHE A 327 4.69 43.51 -17.01
N GLY A 328 3.39 43.83 -16.99
CA GLY A 328 2.54 43.67 -18.17
C GLY A 328 2.89 44.64 -19.30
N ASP A 329 2.99 44.13 -20.52
CA ASP A 329 3.23 44.92 -21.72
C ASP A 329 2.03 45.85 -22.00
N PRO A 330 2.21 47.19 -21.92
CA PRO A 330 1.13 48.14 -22.17
C PRO A 330 0.48 48.03 -23.55
N ALA A 331 1.23 47.54 -24.56
CA ALA A 331 0.70 47.34 -25.91
C ALA A 331 -0.29 46.17 -25.96
N ILE A 332 -0.06 45.12 -25.17
CA ILE A 332 -0.95 43.96 -25.07
C ILE A 332 -2.15 44.27 -24.19
N LEU A 333 -1.95 44.98 -23.06
CA LEU A 333 -3.03 45.35 -22.14
C LEU A 333 -4.05 46.28 -22.79
N ALA A 334 -3.62 47.15 -23.70
CA ALA A 334 -4.48 48.03 -24.51
C ALA A 334 -5.48 48.90 -23.72
N THR A 335 -5.19 49.21 -22.45
CA THR A 335 -6.07 50.00 -21.56
C THR A 335 -6.02 51.50 -21.83
N GLY A 336 -5.01 51.98 -22.58
CA GLY A 336 -4.77 53.41 -22.81
C GLY A 336 -4.22 54.16 -21.59
N LEU A 337 -3.89 53.47 -20.51
CA LEU A 337 -3.32 54.04 -19.29
C LEU A 337 -1.79 54.10 -19.34
N SER A 338 -1.20 55.06 -18.63
CA SER A 338 0.23 55.04 -18.32
C SER A 338 0.54 53.95 -17.29
N GLY A 339 1.80 53.52 -17.16
CA GLY A 339 2.17 52.50 -16.16
C GLY A 339 1.77 52.87 -14.72
N PHE A 340 1.89 54.15 -14.34
CA PHE A 340 1.40 54.64 -13.04
C PHE A 340 -0.13 54.62 -12.95
N GLY A 341 -0.83 54.98 -14.03
CA GLY A 341 -2.29 54.88 -14.12
C GLY A 341 -2.76 53.44 -13.96
N GLN A 342 -2.10 52.50 -14.65
CA GLN A 342 -2.39 51.07 -14.53
C GLN A 342 -2.16 50.58 -13.09
N LEU A 343 -1.05 50.97 -12.45
CA LEU A 343 -0.77 50.61 -11.06
C LEU A 343 -1.86 51.12 -10.11
N TRP A 344 -2.31 52.37 -10.29
CA TRP A 344 -3.38 52.93 -9.48
C TRP A 344 -4.69 52.17 -9.64
N VAL A 345 -5.07 51.83 -10.88
CA VAL A 345 -6.31 51.09 -11.15
C VAL A 345 -6.22 49.66 -10.60
N GLN A 346 -5.08 48.99 -10.71
CA GLN A 346 -4.88 47.66 -10.12
C GLN A 346 -4.97 47.69 -8.59
N LEU A 347 -4.33 48.68 -7.93
CA LEU A 347 -4.43 48.87 -6.48
C LEU A 347 -5.86 49.17 -6.03
N LEU A 348 -6.57 50.03 -6.77
CA LEU A 348 -7.98 50.35 -6.53
C LEU A 348 -8.86 49.10 -6.65
N GLY A 349 -8.66 48.30 -7.70
CA GLY A 349 -9.39 47.06 -7.91
C GLY A 349 -9.14 46.04 -6.82
N VAL A 350 -7.88 45.79 -6.46
CA VAL A 350 -7.52 44.92 -5.32
C VAL A 350 -8.20 45.40 -4.04
N ALA A 351 -8.10 46.69 -3.72
CA ALA A 351 -8.69 47.25 -2.51
C ALA A 351 -10.22 47.11 -2.49
N ALA A 352 -10.89 47.42 -3.61
CA ALA A 352 -12.34 47.31 -3.73
C ALA A 352 -12.81 45.86 -3.62
N ILE A 353 -12.19 44.94 -4.36
CA ILE A 353 -12.53 43.51 -4.38
C ILE A 353 -12.28 42.89 -3.01
N CYS A 354 -11.11 43.11 -2.41
CA CYS A 354 -10.78 42.53 -1.10
C CYS A 354 -11.66 43.12 0.02
N CYS A 355 -11.89 44.45 0.01
CA CYS A 355 -12.72 45.10 1.01
C CYS A 355 -14.17 44.58 0.94
N TYR A 356 -14.74 44.51 -0.26
CA TYR A 356 -16.07 43.95 -0.47
C TYR A 356 -16.13 42.48 -0.04
N SER A 357 -15.26 41.64 -0.60
CA SER A 357 -15.30 40.19 -0.38
C SER A 357 -15.07 39.84 1.08
N PHE A 358 -14.11 40.46 1.77
CA PHE A 358 -13.87 40.22 3.19
C PHE A 358 -15.02 40.74 4.05
N THR A 359 -15.46 41.99 3.85
CA THR A 359 -16.48 42.61 4.71
C THR A 359 -17.83 41.91 4.57
N VAL A 360 -18.28 41.65 3.34
CA VAL A 360 -19.55 40.96 3.09
C VAL A 360 -19.48 39.52 3.61
N SER A 361 -18.40 38.79 3.33
CA SER A 361 -18.23 37.42 3.85
C SER A 361 -18.22 37.41 5.37
N TYR A 362 -17.47 38.31 6.02
CA TYR A 362 -17.39 38.38 7.47
C TYR A 362 -18.77 38.66 8.09
N VAL A 363 -19.51 39.64 7.57
CA VAL A 363 -20.85 39.97 8.06
C VAL A 363 -21.83 38.81 7.83
N MET A 364 -21.85 38.21 6.63
CA MET A 364 -22.75 37.11 6.30
C MET A 364 -22.44 35.86 7.13
N LEU A 365 -21.17 35.46 7.24
CA LEU A 365 -20.75 34.32 8.05
C LEU A 365 -20.96 34.58 9.54
N TRP A 366 -20.74 35.81 10.03
CA TRP A 366 -21.02 36.16 11.42
C TRP A 366 -22.51 36.06 11.73
N LEU A 367 -23.38 36.59 10.85
CA LEU A 367 -24.83 36.47 10.98
C LEU A 367 -25.28 35.00 10.91
N LEU A 368 -24.70 34.23 9.98
CA LEU A 368 -24.97 32.81 9.82
C LEU A 368 -24.59 32.05 11.11
N ASN A 369 -23.39 32.32 11.66
CA ASN A 369 -22.88 31.68 12.88
C ASN A 369 -23.78 31.91 14.11
N ARG A 370 -24.59 32.97 14.15
CA ARG A 370 -25.55 33.21 15.24
C ARG A 370 -26.75 32.27 15.19
N LYS A 371 -27.13 31.78 14.01
CA LYS A 371 -28.29 30.89 13.81
C LYS A 371 -27.88 29.44 13.59
N LEU A 372 -26.79 29.23 12.88
CA LEU A 372 -26.23 27.95 12.51
C LEU A 372 -24.74 27.96 12.90
N PRO A 373 -24.33 27.27 13.97
CA PRO A 373 -22.94 27.30 14.41
C PRO A 373 -22.03 26.78 13.30
N LEU A 374 -21.11 27.63 12.86
CA LEU A 374 -20.16 27.30 11.79
C LEU A 374 -19.06 26.39 12.29
N ARG A 375 -18.71 26.44 13.58
CA ARG A 375 -17.75 25.52 14.19
C ARG A 375 -18.48 24.33 14.82
N VAL A 376 -17.96 23.13 14.62
CA VAL A 376 -18.46 21.93 15.32
C VAL A 376 -18.17 22.01 16.83
N SER A 377 -18.81 21.15 17.63
CA SER A 377 -18.53 21.14 19.07
C SER A 377 -17.07 20.75 19.35
N ALA A 378 -16.56 21.13 20.52
CA ALA A 378 -15.19 20.75 20.90
C ALA A 378 -15.00 19.23 20.96
N GLU A 379 -16.06 18.49 21.33
CA GLU A 379 -16.07 17.03 21.32
C GLU A 379 -15.99 16.47 19.90
N ASP A 380 -16.79 17.01 18.96
CA ASP A 380 -16.79 16.61 17.55
C ASP A 380 -15.45 16.92 16.85
N GLU A 381 -14.84 18.07 17.15
CA GLU A 381 -13.52 18.45 16.60
C GLU A 381 -12.41 17.49 17.08
N LEU A 382 -12.50 17.03 18.34
CA LEU A 382 -11.60 16.03 18.91
C LEU A 382 -11.87 14.62 18.37
N GLN A 383 -13.13 14.23 18.21
CA GLN A 383 -13.54 12.93 17.66
C GLN A 383 -13.17 12.80 16.17
N GLY A 384 -13.31 13.88 15.40
CA GLY A 384 -13.11 13.90 13.95
C GLY A 384 -14.44 13.91 13.19
N MET A 385 -14.52 14.75 12.17
CA MET A 385 -15.77 15.04 11.46
C MET A 385 -16.22 13.93 10.51
N ASN A 386 -15.37 12.94 10.20
CA ASN A 386 -15.83 11.76 9.47
C ASN A 386 -16.99 11.09 10.23
N ILE A 387 -16.93 11.07 11.56
CA ILE A 387 -17.94 10.40 12.40
C ILE A 387 -19.04 11.34 12.80
N SER A 388 -18.70 12.51 13.35
CA SER A 388 -19.70 13.42 13.91
C SER A 388 -20.68 13.94 12.85
N GLU A 389 -20.23 14.09 11.59
CA GLU A 389 -21.05 14.63 10.52
C GLU A 389 -21.50 13.59 9.49
N HIS A 390 -20.62 12.67 9.09
CA HIS A 390 -20.93 11.71 8.04
C HIS A 390 -21.25 10.31 8.54
N ARG A 391 -21.14 10.07 9.86
CA ARG A 391 -21.23 8.72 10.45
C ARG A 391 -20.33 7.71 9.72
N ALA A 392 -19.31 8.24 9.05
CA ALA A 392 -18.30 7.49 8.35
C ALA A 392 -17.22 7.23 9.37
N SER A 393 -17.40 6.16 10.11
CA SER A 393 -16.35 5.63 10.94
C SER A 393 -15.32 4.96 10.06
N THR A 394 -14.05 5.23 10.34
CA THR A 394 -13.05 4.22 10.03
C THR A 394 -13.16 3.15 11.10
N GLU A 395 -12.81 1.91 10.75
CA GLU A 395 -12.86 0.78 11.69
C GLU A 395 -12.23 1.12 13.04
N LEU A 396 -11.09 1.83 13.02
CA LEU A 396 -10.34 2.25 14.21
C LEU A 396 -11.20 3.06 15.17
N ILE A 397 -12.01 3.95 14.62
CA ILE A 397 -12.77 4.88 15.45
C ILE A 397 -14.12 4.28 15.85
N ASP A 398 -14.69 3.35 15.08
CA ASP A 398 -15.81 2.52 15.56
C ASP A 398 -15.42 1.70 16.77
N LEU A 399 -14.21 1.14 16.74
CA LEU A 399 -13.64 0.47 17.89
C LEU A 399 -13.52 1.43 19.08
N LEU A 400 -12.84 2.57 18.91
CA LEU A 400 -12.67 3.56 19.99
C LEU A 400 -14.00 4.10 20.52
N GLY A 401 -14.99 4.32 19.65
CA GLY A 401 -16.33 4.77 20.02
C GLY A 401 -17.08 3.72 20.83
N SER A 402 -16.98 2.45 20.43
CA SER A 402 -17.56 1.33 21.17
C SER A 402 -16.90 1.17 22.55
N MET A 403 -15.58 1.28 22.63
CA MET A 403 -14.83 1.27 23.89
C MET A 403 -15.25 2.43 24.81
N HIS A 404 -15.37 3.65 24.27
CA HIS A 404 -15.75 4.83 25.03
C HIS A 404 -17.21 4.75 25.52
N LYS A 405 -18.11 4.21 24.70
CA LYS A 405 -19.50 3.96 25.08
C LYS A 405 -19.58 2.99 26.26
N GLN A 406 -18.83 1.88 26.21
CA GLN A 406 -18.75 0.92 27.33
C GLN A 406 -18.24 1.57 28.61
N GLN A 407 -17.17 2.39 28.50
CA GLN A 407 -16.61 3.13 29.63
C GLN A 407 -17.64 4.08 30.25
N ARG A 408 -18.38 4.85 29.43
CA ARG A 408 -19.35 5.85 29.91
C ARG A 408 -20.60 5.21 30.49
N GLU A 409 -21.09 4.15 29.88
CA GLU A 409 -22.30 3.44 30.32
C GLU A 409 -22.03 2.43 31.44
N GLY A 410 -20.75 2.13 31.71
CA GLY A 410 -20.34 1.11 32.67
C GLY A 410 -20.76 -0.30 32.28
N ARG A 411 -21.06 -0.52 30.99
CA ARG A 411 -21.55 -1.78 30.43
C ARG A 411 -20.42 -2.53 29.74
N PHE A 412 -19.66 -3.28 30.54
CA PHE A 412 -18.53 -4.09 30.09
C PHE A 412 -18.91 -5.54 29.75
N SER A 413 -20.21 -5.84 29.74
CA SER A 413 -20.76 -7.18 29.47
C SER A 413 -21.00 -7.45 27.98
N GLU A 414 -21.04 -6.42 27.15
CA GLU A 414 -21.21 -6.53 25.71
C GLU A 414 -19.84 -6.37 25.03
N PRO A 415 -19.44 -7.22 24.06
CA PRO A 415 -18.19 -7.04 23.33
C PRO A 415 -18.30 -5.92 22.28
N VAL A 416 -17.18 -5.24 22.00
CA VAL A 416 -17.07 -4.32 20.85
C VAL A 416 -17.02 -5.12 19.53
N PRO A 417 -17.56 -4.59 18.42
CA PRO A 417 -17.54 -5.27 17.13
C PRO A 417 -16.11 -5.48 16.61
N VAL A 418 -15.88 -6.61 15.93
CA VAL A 418 -14.57 -7.01 15.37
C VAL A 418 -14.68 -7.10 13.85
N GLU A 419 -13.95 -6.25 13.14
CA GLU A 419 -13.79 -6.26 11.68
C GLU A 419 -12.71 -7.28 11.28
N PRO A 420 -13.02 -8.34 10.51
CA PRO A 420 -12.04 -9.35 10.13
C PRO A 420 -10.97 -8.79 9.17
N PHE A 421 -9.73 -9.28 9.28
CA PHE A 421 -8.61 -8.99 8.36
C PHE A 421 -8.05 -7.56 8.39
N THR A 422 -8.34 -6.81 9.45
CA THR A 422 -7.80 -5.46 9.61
C THR A 422 -7.01 -5.31 10.91
N GLU A 423 -6.01 -4.43 10.91
CA GLU A 423 -5.19 -4.15 12.11
C GLU A 423 -6.07 -3.71 13.29
N VAL A 424 -7.16 -2.99 13.00
CA VAL A 424 -8.13 -2.56 13.99
C VAL A 424 -8.92 -3.74 14.55
N GLY A 425 -9.36 -4.66 13.70
CA GLY A 425 -10.02 -5.89 14.14
C GLY A 425 -9.21 -6.68 15.16
N GLN A 426 -7.89 -6.73 14.96
CA GLN A 426 -6.99 -7.37 15.93
C GLN A 426 -6.99 -6.64 17.28
N ILE A 427 -6.99 -5.30 17.27
CA ILE A 427 -7.08 -4.48 18.51
C ILE A 427 -8.45 -4.70 19.19
N ALA A 428 -9.54 -4.73 18.43
CA ALA A 428 -10.89 -4.96 18.94
C ALA A 428 -11.01 -6.31 19.65
N LYS A 429 -10.44 -7.36 19.05
CA LYS A 429 -10.38 -8.70 19.62
C LYS A 429 -9.60 -8.72 20.94
N GLN A 430 -8.42 -8.12 20.98
CA GLN A 430 -7.60 -8.04 22.19
C GLN A 430 -8.27 -7.22 23.30
N TYR A 431 -8.93 -6.11 22.96
CA TYR A 431 -9.69 -5.32 23.94
C TYR A 431 -10.84 -6.12 24.57
N ASN A 432 -11.60 -6.87 23.77
CA ASN A 432 -12.66 -7.74 24.27
C ASN A 432 -12.15 -8.81 25.23
N GLU A 433 -10.99 -9.41 24.94
CA GLU A 433 -10.35 -10.39 25.82
C GLU A 433 -9.96 -9.77 27.18
N VAL A 434 -9.43 -8.54 27.17
CA VAL A 434 -9.08 -7.80 28.39
C VAL A 434 -10.33 -7.45 29.20
N ILE A 435 -11.36 -6.91 28.56
CA ILE A 435 -12.61 -6.51 29.24
C ILE A 435 -13.31 -7.73 29.85
N ALA A 436 -13.35 -8.87 29.15
CA ALA A 436 -13.91 -10.09 29.69
C ALA A 436 -13.21 -10.51 31.00
N ARG A 437 -11.87 -10.41 31.05
CA ARG A 437 -11.08 -10.75 32.24
C ARG A 437 -11.27 -9.76 33.38
N VAL A 438 -11.38 -8.46 33.07
CA VAL A 438 -11.64 -7.41 34.07
C VAL A 438 -13.05 -7.56 34.66
N SER A 439 -14.07 -7.82 33.83
CA SER A 439 -15.44 -8.08 34.30
C SER A 439 -15.51 -9.32 35.20
N GLU A 440 -14.76 -10.38 34.88
CA GLU A 440 -14.65 -11.56 35.74
C GLU A 440 -14.03 -11.21 37.12
N GLU A 441 -13.00 -10.38 37.16
CA GLU A 441 -12.34 -9.95 38.41
C GLU A 441 -13.18 -8.97 39.23
N ILE A 442 -13.91 -8.04 38.60
CA ILE A 442 -14.85 -7.14 39.29
C ILE A 442 -16.00 -7.95 39.91
N GLY A 443 -16.56 -8.92 39.18
CA GLY A 443 -17.56 -9.84 39.73
C GLY A 443 -17.06 -10.58 40.97
N LYS A 444 -15.82 -11.09 40.93
CA LYS A 444 -15.18 -11.72 42.11
C LYS A 444 -14.97 -10.74 43.27
N ARG A 445 -14.67 -9.46 42.98
CA ARG A 445 -14.41 -8.41 43.98
C ARG A 445 -15.69 -7.91 44.64
N ASP A 446 -16.77 -7.68 43.88
CA ASP A 446 -18.03 -7.20 44.43
C ASP A 446 -18.70 -8.28 45.29
N ASP A 447 -18.60 -9.54 44.87
CA ASP A 447 -18.90 -10.70 45.72
C ASP A 447 -18.02 -10.74 47.00
N ALA A 448 -16.79 -10.22 46.96
CA ALA A 448 -15.89 -10.15 48.11
C ALA A 448 -16.19 -8.95 49.04
N ILE A 449 -16.72 -7.83 48.51
CA ILE A 449 -17.11 -6.63 49.26
C ILE A 449 -18.43 -6.85 50.01
N ASP A 450 -19.39 -7.54 49.40
CA ASP A 450 -20.62 -7.95 50.10
C ASP A 450 -20.32 -8.98 51.20
N ARG A 451 -19.29 -9.80 51.01
CA ARG A 451 -18.69 -10.67 52.06
C ARG A 451 -17.87 -9.91 53.12
N PHE A 452 -17.53 -8.64 52.90
CA PHE A 452 -16.79 -7.80 53.85
C PHE A 452 -17.71 -7.03 54.79
N ARG A 453 -18.91 -6.61 54.37
CA ARG A 453 -19.90 -5.95 55.26
C ARG A 453 -20.46 -6.87 56.35
N SER A 454 -20.52 -8.17 56.07
CA SER A 454 -20.86 -9.19 57.07
C SER A 454 -19.70 -9.50 58.04
N SER A 455 -18.52 -8.88 57.84
CA SER A 455 -17.27 -9.16 58.53
C SER A 455 -17.10 -8.50 59.91
N GLU A 456 -17.92 -7.53 60.28
CA GLU A 456 -17.84 -6.89 61.61
C GLU A 456 -18.34 -7.83 62.74
N LYS A 457 -19.23 -8.78 62.42
CA LYS A 457 -19.66 -9.85 63.34
C LYS A 457 -18.67 -11.04 63.41
N ARG A 458 -17.55 -11.00 62.68
CA ARG A 458 -16.78 -12.17 62.20
C ARG A 458 -15.68 -12.66 63.13
N LYS A 459 -15.44 -12.10 64.31
CA LYS A 459 -14.33 -12.57 65.16
C LYS A 459 -14.40 -14.05 65.55
N SER A 460 -15.61 -14.62 65.65
CA SER A 460 -15.81 -16.06 65.83
C SER A 460 -15.90 -16.86 64.52
N ALA A 461 -16.07 -16.19 63.37
CA ALA A 461 -16.17 -16.80 62.03
C ALA A 461 -14.82 -16.79 61.27
N ILE A 462 -13.74 -16.26 61.86
CA ILE A 462 -12.39 -16.19 61.25
C ILE A 462 -11.76 -17.59 61.11
N LEU A 463 -12.02 -18.53 62.05
CA LEU A 463 -11.52 -19.91 61.95
C LEU A 463 -12.34 -20.77 60.96
N ASP A 464 -13.65 -20.53 60.87
CA ASP A 464 -14.56 -21.25 59.96
C ASP A 464 -14.50 -20.79 58.49
N SER A 465 -13.89 -19.63 58.20
CA SER A 465 -13.82 -19.04 56.85
C SER A 465 -12.45 -19.07 56.17
N SER A 466 -11.46 -19.78 56.74
CA SER A 466 -10.16 -19.98 56.08
C SER A 466 -10.32 -20.84 54.82
N MET A 467 -9.70 -20.41 53.71
CA MET A 467 -9.68 -21.14 52.43
C MET A 467 -8.56 -22.19 52.36
N ASP A 468 -7.47 -21.98 53.11
CA ASP A 468 -6.43 -22.99 53.28
C ASP A 468 -6.89 -24.02 54.34
N SER A 469 -6.53 -25.29 54.12
CA SER A 469 -6.82 -26.36 55.08
C SER A 469 -5.95 -26.15 56.32
N ILE A 470 -6.58 -25.90 57.45
CA ILE A 470 -5.90 -25.69 58.73
C ILE A 470 -6.17 -26.89 59.61
N LEU A 471 -5.06 -27.48 60.03
CA LEU A 471 -4.99 -28.65 60.88
C LEU A 471 -4.11 -28.27 62.07
N THR A 472 -4.51 -28.61 63.30
CA THR A 472 -3.61 -28.53 64.46
C THR A 472 -3.41 -29.93 65.02
N VAL A 473 -2.15 -30.28 65.32
CA VAL A 473 -1.76 -31.57 65.89
C VAL A 473 -1.01 -31.41 67.21
N ASP A 474 -1.14 -32.41 68.08
CA ASP A 474 -0.36 -32.51 69.32
C ASP A 474 1.09 -32.99 69.07
N LEU A 475 1.89 -33.11 70.13
CA LEU A 475 3.28 -33.61 70.08
C LEU A 475 3.42 -35.05 69.56
N VAL A 476 2.34 -35.82 69.52
CA VAL A 476 2.30 -37.23 69.09
C VAL A 476 1.66 -37.37 67.70
N GLY A 477 1.16 -36.28 67.12
CA GLY A 477 0.61 -36.23 65.76
C GLY A 477 -0.91 -36.43 65.71
N ARG A 478 -1.59 -36.36 66.85
CA ARG A 478 -3.05 -36.48 66.90
C ARG A 478 -3.71 -35.17 66.56
N ILE A 479 -4.76 -35.25 65.75
CA ILE A 479 -5.50 -34.08 65.25
C ILE A 479 -6.34 -33.49 66.39
N ILE A 480 -6.05 -32.25 66.77
CA ILE A 480 -6.77 -31.47 67.78
C ILE A 480 -7.85 -30.62 67.10
N GLU A 481 -7.45 -29.87 66.07
CA GLU A 481 -8.32 -28.98 65.32
C GLU A 481 -8.24 -29.29 63.83
N PHE A 482 -9.38 -29.20 63.17
CA PHE A 482 -9.54 -29.54 61.75
C PHE A 482 -10.64 -28.66 61.17
N ASN A 483 -10.26 -27.67 60.37
CA ASN A 483 -11.21 -26.66 59.91
C ASN A 483 -12.09 -27.18 58.75
N PRO A 484 -13.22 -26.51 58.46
CA PRO A 484 -14.12 -26.92 57.37
C PRO A 484 -13.50 -26.92 55.96
N ALA A 485 -12.38 -26.20 55.74
CA ALA A 485 -11.62 -26.31 54.51
C ALA A 485 -10.86 -27.65 54.42
N ALA A 486 -10.27 -28.11 55.53
CA ALA A 486 -9.64 -29.41 55.62
C ALA A 486 -10.66 -30.55 55.44
N GLU A 487 -11.90 -30.39 55.94
CA GLU A 487 -12.96 -31.39 55.71
C GLU A 487 -13.30 -31.57 54.22
N ARG A 488 -13.39 -30.45 53.48
CA ARG A 488 -13.66 -30.46 52.04
C ARG A 488 -12.49 -30.99 51.23
N THR A 489 -11.26 -30.59 51.57
CA THR A 489 -10.06 -31.01 50.84
C THR A 489 -9.73 -32.48 51.09
N PHE A 490 -9.78 -32.96 52.33
CA PHE A 490 -9.42 -34.35 52.62
C PHE A 490 -10.58 -35.33 52.55
N GLY A 491 -11.83 -34.85 52.50
CA GLY A 491 -13.04 -35.69 52.42
C GLY A 491 -13.38 -36.41 53.72
N TYR A 492 -12.92 -35.89 54.86
CA TYR A 492 -13.24 -36.38 56.20
C TYR A 492 -13.96 -35.32 57.00
N LEU A 493 -14.99 -35.69 57.76
CA LEU A 493 -15.57 -34.81 58.77
C LEU A 493 -14.65 -34.74 59.99
N LYS A 494 -14.53 -33.56 60.62
CA LYS A 494 -13.76 -33.26 61.84
C LYS A 494 -14.05 -34.29 62.92
N SER A 495 -15.33 -34.62 63.14
CA SER A 495 -15.78 -35.62 64.12
C SER A 495 -15.16 -37.01 63.92
N HIS A 496 -14.75 -37.37 62.71
CA HIS A 496 -14.16 -38.67 62.38
C HIS A 496 -12.63 -38.69 62.41
N VAL A 497 -11.97 -37.53 62.51
CA VAL A 497 -10.51 -37.41 62.45
C VAL A 497 -9.90 -36.81 63.71
N THR A 498 -10.66 -36.06 64.52
CA THR A 498 -10.20 -35.56 65.81
C THR A 498 -9.74 -36.72 66.71
N GLY A 499 -8.53 -36.60 67.26
CA GLY A 499 -7.88 -37.62 68.10
C GLY A 499 -7.16 -38.74 67.33
N LYS A 500 -7.30 -38.83 66.00
CA LYS A 500 -6.57 -39.79 65.16
C LYS A 500 -5.23 -39.24 64.68
N ASP A 501 -4.34 -40.13 64.26
CA ASP A 501 -3.01 -39.79 63.79
C ASP A 501 -3.04 -39.21 62.36
N PHE A 502 -2.57 -37.97 62.21
CA PHE A 502 -2.50 -37.26 60.93
C PHE A 502 -1.61 -37.97 59.90
N ILE A 503 -0.50 -38.55 60.35
CA ILE A 503 0.51 -39.18 59.50
C ILE A 503 -0.05 -40.47 58.89
N GLU A 504 -0.84 -41.22 59.66
CA GLU A 504 -1.44 -42.46 59.18
C GLU A 504 -2.63 -42.24 58.24
N LEU A 505 -3.30 -41.10 58.35
CA LEU A 505 -4.49 -40.79 57.55
C LEU A 505 -4.16 -40.08 56.24
N PHE A 506 -3.22 -39.13 56.24
CA PHE A 506 -3.08 -38.19 55.12
C PHE A 506 -1.73 -38.25 54.41
N ILE A 507 -0.72 -38.89 55.01
CA ILE A 507 0.62 -39.03 54.43
C ILE A 507 0.73 -40.38 53.70
N THR A 508 1.29 -40.34 52.49
CA THR A 508 1.64 -41.51 51.65
C THR A 508 2.60 -42.44 52.39
N VAL A 509 2.51 -43.75 52.13
CA VAL A 509 3.27 -44.77 52.88
C VAL A 509 4.79 -44.51 52.85
N ASP A 510 5.32 -44.04 51.73
CA ASP A 510 6.73 -43.75 51.53
C ASP A 510 7.23 -42.56 52.39
N ASP A 511 6.37 -41.56 52.63
CA ASP A 511 6.74 -40.33 53.33
C ASP A 511 6.47 -40.37 54.86
N ARG A 512 5.73 -41.38 55.36
CA ARG A 512 5.35 -41.48 56.78
C ARG A 512 6.55 -41.48 57.72
N THR A 513 7.59 -42.22 57.37
CA THR A 513 8.79 -42.38 58.20
C THR A 513 9.50 -41.05 58.40
N SER A 514 9.65 -40.29 57.30
CA SER A 514 10.28 -38.97 57.25
C SER A 514 9.47 -37.93 58.06
N VAL A 515 8.15 -37.86 57.84
CA VAL A 515 7.27 -36.91 58.54
C VAL A 515 7.18 -37.20 60.04
N ARG A 516 7.21 -38.48 60.44
CA ARG A 516 7.18 -38.89 61.85
C ARG A 516 8.48 -38.55 62.58
N GLU A 517 9.61 -38.62 61.87
CA GLU A 517 10.90 -38.16 62.38
C GLU A 517 10.92 -36.63 62.54
N SER A 518 10.37 -35.88 61.59
CA SER A 518 10.22 -34.42 61.70
C SER A 518 9.43 -34.04 62.95
N LEU A 519 8.28 -34.68 63.19
CA LEU A 519 7.44 -34.42 64.36
C LEU A 519 8.16 -34.71 65.69
N ARG A 520 8.91 -35.83 65.78
CA ARG A 520 9.72 -36.18 66.97
C ARG A 520 10.74 -35.11 67.32
N HIS A 521 11.31 -34.46 66.31
CA HIS A 521 12.23 -33.35 66.45
C HIS A 521 11.52 -31.98 66.39
N LYS A 522 10.22 -31.89 66.69
CA LYS A 522 9.45 -30.63 66.69
C LYS A 522 9.60 -29.81 65.40
N PHE A 523 9.74 -30.50 64.26
CA PHE A 523 9.95 -29.94 62.92
C PHE A 523 11.23 -29.09 62.78
N SER A 524 12.25 -29.36 63.60
CA SER A 524 13.56 -28.68 63.57
C SER A 524 14.70 -29.49 62.93
N SER A 525 14.47 -30.76 62.59
CA SER A 525 15.48 -31.62 61.92
C SER A 525 15.42 -31.46 60.40
N SER A 526 16.53 -31.71 59.70
CA SER A 526 16.68 -31.55 58.25
C SER A 526 16.02 -32.64 57.39
N CYS A 527 15.19 -33.51 57.97
CA CYS A 527 14.44 -34.55 57.26
C CYS A 527 12.92 -34.33 57.39
N GLY A 528 12.21 -34.39 56.26
CA GLY A 528 10.74 -34.31 56.17
C GLY A 528 10.18 -32.87 56.19
N LEU A 529 9.20 -32.60 57.05
CA LEU A 529 8.55 -31.29 57.14
C LEU A 529 9.36 -30.32 58.02
N LEU A 530 9.65 -29.14 57.48
CA LEU A 530 10.37 -28.08 58.18
C LEU A 530 9.43 -26.97 58.67
N ARG A 531 9.66 -26.50 59.89
CA ARG A 531 8.93 -25.36 60.48
C ARG A 531 9.24 -24.05 59.74
N ASN A 532 8.22 -23.19 59.59
CA ASN A 532 8.30 -21.87 58.94
C ASN A 532 8.84 -21.90 57.49
N ARG A 533 8.71 -23.03 56.80
CA ARG A 533 9.00 -23.17 55.37
C ARG A 533 7.81 -23.80 54.66
N ARG A 534 7.72 -23.57 53.35
CA ARG A 534 6.79 -24.30 52.49
C ARG A 534 7.43 -25.63 52.12
N ASN A 535 6.76 -26.71 52.45
CA ASN A 535 7.19 -28.06 52.16
C ASN A 535 6.26 -28.62 51.08
N ALA A 536 6.81 -29.05 49.95
CA ALA A 536 6.05 -29.75 48.92
C ALA A 536 5.93 -31.22 49.31
N ILE A 537 4.71 -31.77 49.30
CA ILE A 537 4.46 -33.17 49.62
C ILE A 537 3.20 -33.65 48.91
N THR A 538 3.08 -34.95 48.70
CA THR A 538 1.88 -35.58 48.17
C THR A 538 1.03 -36.10 49.32
N LEU A 539 -0.25 -35.73 49.33
CA LEU A 539 -1.20 -36.13 50.38
C LEU A 539 -2.31 -37.01 49.84
N LEU A 540 -2.92 -37.79 50.74
CA LEU A 540 -4.02 -38.69 50.44
C LEU A 540 -5.36 -38.11 50.91
N ARG A 541 -6.41 -38.30 50.11
CA ARG A 541 -7.81 -38.05 50.50
C ARG A 541 -8.45 -39.33 51.02
N ASN A 542 -9.62 -39.21 51.65
CA ASN A 542 -10.43 -40.34 52.13
C ASN A 542 -10.78 -41.36 51.02
N SER A 543 -10.88 -40.93 49.77
CA SER A 543 -11.14 -41.78 48.61
C SER A 543 -9.95 -42.67 48.21
N GLY A 544 -8.76 -42.42 48.76
CA GLY A 544 -7.50 -43.05 48.36
C GLY A 544 -6.75 -42.29 47.26
N ASP A 545 -7.35 -41.23 46.69
CA ASP A 545 -6.70 -40.40 45.66
C ASP A 545 -5.59 -39.54 46.27
N SER A 546 -4.43 -39.50 45.61
CA SER A 546 -3.33 -38.63 45.97
C SER A 546 -3.41 -37.27 45.27
N PHE A 547 -2.92 -36.21 45.91
CA PHE A 547 -2.83 -34.87 45.31
C PHE A 547 -1.58 -34.12 45.79
N PRO A 548 -0.98 -33.27 44.92
CA PRO A 548 0.15 -32.44 45.30
C PRO A 548 -0.30 -31.31 46.23
N ALA A 549 0.40 -31.13 47.35
CA ALA A 549 0.11 -30.12 48.35
C ALA A 549 1.37 -29.36 48.82
N GLU A 550 1.18 -28.10 49.18
CA GLU A 550 2.17 -27.33 49.94
C GLU A 550 1.75 -27.28 51.41
N ILE A 551 2.65 -27.64 52.33
CA ILE A 551 2.44 -27.60 53.78
C ILE A 551 3.38 -26.59 54.43
N THR A 552 2.81 -25.66 55.19
CA THR A 552 3.57 -24.78 56.10
C THR A 552 3.25 -25.14 57.54
N VAL A 553 4.27 -25.48 58.33
CA VAL A 553 4.11 -25.81 59.75
C VAL A 553 4.47 -24.60 60.61
N THR A 554 3.56 -24.19 61.48
CA THR A 554 3.73 -23.08 62.44
C THR A 554 3.46 -23.57 63.86
N ALA A 555 4.02 -22.89 64.85
CA ALA A 555 3.76 -23.14 66.26
C ALA A 555 3.31 -21.83 66.91
N ALA A 556 2.22 -21.86 67.67
CA ALA A 556 1.67 -20.69 68.33
C ALA A 556 2.28 -20.56 69.74
N ASP A 557 3.21 -19.63 69.91
CA ASP A 557 3.96 -19.41 71.16
C ASP A 557 3.15 -18.49 72.11
N PHE A 558 1.98 -18.96 72.56
CA PHE A 558 1.11 -18.15 73.44
C PHE A 558 1.44 -18.30 74.93
N ASP A 559 2.18 -19.32 75.32
CA ASP A 559 2.77 -19.49 76.64
C ASP A 559 3.97 -20.43 76.50
N ARG A 560 4.99 -20.32 77.37
CA ARG A 560 6.29 -21.04 77.32
C ARG A 560 6.20 -22.59 77.32
N ASN A 561 5.01 -23.16 77.13
CA ASN A 561 4.72 -24.59 77.10
C ASN A 561 3.63 -24.97 76.06
N SER A 562 3.50 -24.23 74.95
CA SER A 562 2.56 -24.60 73.87
C SER A 562 3.03 -25.87 73.15
N ASN A 563 2.27 -26.96 73.30
CA ASN A 563 2.61 -28.31 72.84
C ASN A 563 1.86 -28.70 71.54
N GLU A 564 1.55 -27.73 70.69
CA GLU A 564 0.70 -27.89 69.51
C GLU A 564 1.34 -27.28 68.27
N PHE A 565 1.11 -27.91 67.12
CA PHE A 565 1.60 -27.45 65.82
C PHE A 565 0.43 -27.24 64.85
N THR A 566 0.38 -26.08 64.21
CA THR A 566 -0.63 -25.75 63.21
C THR A 566 -0.03 -25.89 61.81
N LEU A 567 -0.61 -26.79 61.02
CA LEU A 567 -0.28 -27.05 59.63
C LEU A 567 -1.27 -26.31 58.73
N HIS A 568 -0.73 -25.47 57.85
CA HIS A 568 -1.46 -24.83 56.76
C HIS A 568 -1.18 -25.60 55.48
N ILE A 569 -2.21 -26.22 54.92
CA ILE A 569 -2.11 -27.11 53.77
C ILE A 569 -2.88 -26.51 52.60
N ARG A 570 -2.21 -26.38 51.44
CA ARG A 570 -2.79 -25.86 50.20
C ARG A 570 -2.69 -26.89 49.08
N ASP A 571 -3.82 -27.20 48.47
CA ASP A 571 -3.90 -28.00 47.25
C ASP A 571 -3.53 -27.15 46.03
N VAL A 572 -2.47 -27.54 45.31
CA VAL A 572 -1.93 -26.79 44.17
C VAL A 572 -2.35 -27.37 42.81
N THR A 573 -3.23 -28.38 42.79
CA THR A 573 -3.66 -29.10 41.57
C THR A 573 -4.20 -28.15 40.48
N ARG A 574 -5.09 -27.22 40.84
CA ARG A 574 -5.69 -26.28 39.88
C ARG A 574 -4.69 -25.25 39.37
N GLN A 575 -3.76 -24.83 40.22
CA GLN A 575 -2.73 -23.84 39.87
C GLN A 575 -1.75 -24.45 38.85
N LEU A 576 -1.32 -25.69 39.06
CA LEU A 576 -0.51 -26.44 38.10
C LEU A 576 -1.23 -26.60 36.75
N LYS A 577 -2.52 -27.01 36.75
CA LYS A 577 -3.32 -27.13 35.52
C LYS A 577 -3.54 -25.80 34.79
N LEU A 578 -3.75 -24.70 35.53
CA LEU A 578 -3.93 -23.36 34.94
C LEU A 578 -2.62 -22.82 34.37
N GLN A 579 -1.50 -23.06 35.05
CA GLN A 579 -0.17 -22.70 34.57
C GLN A 579 0.17 -23.46 33.27
N GLU A 580 -0.23 -24.73 33.17
CA GLU A 580 -0.08 -25.54 31.96
C GLU A 580 -0.95 -25.02 30.81
N LYS A 581 -2.19 -24.60 31.09
CA LYS A 581 -3.09 -23.99 30.10
C LYS A 581 -2.63 -22.59 29.64
N LEU A 582 -2.07 -21.78 30.54
CA LEU A 582 -1.45 -20.49 30.19
C LEU A 582 -0.20 -20.68 29.34
N LYS A 583 0.59 -21.73 29.63
CA LYS A 583 1.75 -22.10 28.81
C LYS A 583 1.33 -22.53 27.40
N GLN A 584 0.21 -23.25 27.25
CA GLN A 584 -0.35 -23.59 25.93
C GLN A 584 -0.82 -22.35 25.16
N LEU A 585 -1.54 -21.42 25.79
CA LEU A 585 -2.02 -20.20 25.12
C LEU A 585 -0.92 -19.24 24.69
N ALA A 586 0.20 -19.18 25.43
CA ALA A 586 1.32 -18.30 25.09
C ALA A 586 2.15 -18.83 23.91
N TYR A 587 2.08 -20.13 23.62
CA TYR A 587 3.03 -20.83 22.74
C TYR A 587 2.41 -21.49 21.52
N SER A 588 1.09 -21.41 21.35
CA SER A 588 0.39 -22.04 20.21
C SER A 588 -0.26 -21.01 19.28
N ASP A 589 -0.36 -21.35 17.98
CA ASP A 589 -1.15 -20.65 16.98
C ASP A 589 -2.63 -21.06 17.11
N PRO A 590 -3.58 -20.10 17.27
CA PRO A 590 -4.97 -20.42 17.57
C PRO A 590 -5.74 -21.00 16.38
N LEU A 591 -5.27 -20.83 15.13
CA LEU A 591 -5.93 -21.41 13.96
C LEU A 591 -5.54 -22.87 13.78
N THR A 592 -4.24 -23.13 13.71
CA THR A 592 -3.69 -24.46 13.35
C THR A 592 -3.43 -25.37 14.55
N GLY A 593 -3.35 -24.81 15.76
CA GLY A 593 -3.00 -25.55 16.98
C GLY A 593 -1.51 -25.88 17.11
N LEU A 594 -0.69 -25.55 16.10
CA LEU A 594 0.76 -25.71 16.12
C LEU A 594 1.43 -24.73 17.08
N TYR A 595 2.74 -24.82 17.28
CA TYR A 595 3.46 -23.79 18.02
C TYR A 595 3.46 -22.45 17.27
N ASN A 596 3.57 -21.35 18.00
CA ASN A 596 3.71 -20.02 17.41
C ASN A 596 5.18 -19.61 17.28
N ARG A 597 5.41 -18.51 16.58
CA ARG A 597 6.74 -17.91 16.39
C ARG A 597 7.54 -17.73 17.68
N THR A 598 6.90 -17.30 18.77
CA THR A 598 7.56 -17.04 20.05
C THR A 598 8.17 -18.32 20.63
N TYR A 599 7.39 -19.42 20.64
CA TYR A 599 7.87 -20.70 21.14
C TYR A 599 8.95 -21.32 20.26
N LEU A 600 8.81 -21.20 18.94
CA LEU A 600 9.81 -21.67 17.99
C LEU A 600 11.16 -21.00 18.24
N MET A 601 11.21 -19.66 18.33
CA MET A 601 12.47 -18.93 18.53
C MET A 601 13.12 -19.29 19.87
N ASP A 602 12.35 -19.32 20.96
CA ASP A 602 12.85 -19.68 22.29
C ASP A 602 13.37 -21.14 22.33
N SER A 603 12.68 -22.05 21.65
CA SER A 603 13.11 -23.45 21.56
C SER A 603 14.30 -23.64 20.62
N MET A 604 14.41 -22.85 19.57
CA MET A 604 15.54 -22.85 18.64
C MET A 604 16.82 -22.34 19.30
N VAL A 605 16.74 -21.25 20.07
CA VAL A 605 17.87 -20.75 20.88
C VAL A 605 18.35 -21.84 21.83
N ARG A 606 17.43 -22.47 22.58
CA ARG A 606 17.77 -23.59 23.47
C ARG A 606 18.37 -24.79 22.73
N ALA A 607 17.84 -25.15 21.57
CA ALA A 607 18.33 -26.27 20.76
C ALA A 607 19.76 -26.01 20.27
N ILE A 608 20.06 -24.79 19.81
CA ILE A 608 21.41 -24.39 19.38
C ILE A 608 22.37 -24.42 20.58
N GLU A 609 21.99 -23.84 21.72
CA GLU A 609 22.81 -23.88 22.95
C GLU A 609 23.09 -25.31 23.41
N GLN A 610 22.11 -26.21 23.34
CA GLN A 610 22.27 -27.62 23.71
C GLN A 610 23.12 -28.40 22.71
N SER A 611 23.00 -28.09 21.41
CA SER A 611 23.75 -28.75 20.34
C SER A 611 25.27 -28.63 20.53
N SER A 612 25.72 -27.48 21.07
CA SER A 612 27.13 -27.21 21.40
C SER A 612 27.70 -28.18 22.44
N ASN A 613 26.86 -28.71 23.34
CA ASN A 613 27.27 -29.59 24.43
C ASN A 613 27.23 -31.08 24.07
N PHE A 614 26.40 -31.48 23.09
CA PHE A 614 26.13 -32.89 22.77
C PHE A 614 26.57 -33.33 21.35
N GLN A 615 27.23 -32.47 20.56
CA GLN A 615 27.59 -32.72 19.15
C GLN A 615 26.39 -33.13 18.27
N GLU A 616 25.22 -32.59 18.59
CA GLU A 616 24.00 -32.78 17.78
C GLU A 616 23.87 -31.63 16.77
N ARG A 617 23.11 -31.84 15.70
CA ARG A 617 22.82 -30.79 14.71
C ARG A 617 21.39 -30.32 14.86
N VAL A 618 21.18 -29.03 14.57
CA VAL A 618 19.86 -28.42 14.52
C VAL A 618 19.53 -28.18 13.05
N VAL A 619 18.44 -28.78 12.58
CA VAL A 619 17.97 -28.64 11.20
C VAL A 619 16.66 -27.88 11.19
N LEU A 620 16.61 -26.82 10.39
CA LEU A 620 15.46 -25.97 10.21
C LEU A 620 14.91 -26.14 8.80
N PHE A 621 13.62 -26.43 8.68
CA PHE A 621 12.88 -26.43 7.43
C PHE A 621 11.91 -25.24 7.45
N PHE A 622 12.04 -24.33 6.49
CA PHE A 622 11.13 -23.21 6.30
C PHE A 622 10.28 -23.47 5.06
N LEU A 623 8.96 -23.41 5.18
CA LEU A 623 8.02 -23.80 4.16
C LEU A 623 7.09 -22.62 3.82
N ASP A 624 6.83 -22.42 2.53
CA ASP A 624 5.84 -21.46 2.03
C ASP A 624 4.92 -22.14 1.01
N LEU A 625 3.61 -21.91 1.17
CA LEU A 625 2.60 -22.48 0.30
C LEU A 625 2.49 -21.67 -0.99
N ASP A 626 2.91 -22.26 -2.10
CA ASP A 626 2.95 -21.57 -3.37
C ASP A 626 1.55 -21.16 -3.84
N ARG A 627 1.41 -19.88 -4.19
CA ARG A 627 0.17 -19.29 -4.72
C ARG A 627 -1.01 -19.35 -3.74
N PHE A 628 -0.78 -19.45 -2.43
CA PHE A 628 -1.83 -19.40 -1.41
C PHE A 628 -2.77 -18.18 -1.57
N LYS A 629 -2.21 -17.01 -1.90
CA LYS A 629 -3.01 -15.80 -2.18
C LYS A 629 -4.06 -16.02 -3.27
N LYS A 630 -3.72 -16.74 -4.35
CA LYS A 630 -4.66 -17.05 -5.43
C LYS A 630 -5.82 -17.92 -4.94
N ILE A 631 -5.57 -18.81 -3.99
CA ILE A 631 -6.60 -19.64 -3.37
C ILE A 631 -7.54 -18.75 -2.54
N ASN A 632 -7.00 -17.85 -1.72
CA ASN A 632 -7.81 -16.87 -0.97
C ASN A 632 -8.64 -15.96 -1.89
N ASP A 633 -8.04 -15.45 -2.96
CA ASP A 633 -8.70 -14.54 -3.90
C ASP A 633 -9.81 -15.26 -4.69
N THR A 634 -9.68 -16.57 -4.92
CA THR A 634 -10.63 -17.36 -5.74
C THR A 634 -11.73 -18.03 -4.91
N LEU A 635 -11.39 -18.56 -3.72
CA LEU A 635 -12.28 -19.38 -2.89
C LEU A 635 -12.64 -18.71 -1.54
N GLY A 636 -12.07 -17.54 -1.26
CA GLY A 636 -12.29 -16.79 -0.03
C GLY A 636 -11.42 -17.24 1.14
N HIS A 637 -11.31 -16.38 2.15
CA HIS A 637 -10.41 -16.60 3.29
C HIS A 637 -10.74 -17.84 4.13
N ARG A 638 -12.01 -18.25 4.20
CA ARG A 638 -12.41 -19.45 4.94
C ARG A 638 -11.80 -20.73 4.34
N ALA A 639 -11.80 -20.82 3.01
CA ALA A 639 -11.14 -21.91 2.30
C ALA A 639 -9.61 -21.91 2.55
N GLY A 640 -9.00 -20.73 2.64
CA GLY A 640 -7.60 -20.59 3.06
C GLY A 640 -7.33 -21.02 4.49
N ASP A 641 -8.22 -20.70 5.44
CA ASP A 641 -8.09 -21.13 6.84
C ASP A 641 -8.19 -22.66 6.96
N ASP A 642 -9.15 -23.28 6.25
CA ASP A 642 -9.30 -24.74 6.22
C ASP A 642 -8.07 -25.41 5.59
N LEU A 643 -7.50 -24.80 4.54
CA LEU A 643 -6.24 -25.25 3.92
C LEU A 643 -5.07 -25.21 4.92
N LEU A 644 -4.92 -24.13 5.69
CA LEU A 644 -3.84 -23.98 6.68
C LEU A 644 -3.97 -25.01 7.82
N CYS A 645 -5.19 -25.29 8.27
CA CYS A 645 -5.45 -26.35 9.24
C CYS A 645 -5.06 -27.73 8.70
N GLU A 646 -5.36 -28.00 7.43
CA GLU A 646 -4.97 -29.26 6.79
C GLU A 646 -3.45 -29.38 6.61
N VAL A 647 -2.78 -28.30 6.22
CA VAL A 647 -1.30 -28.26 6.14
C VAL A 647 -0.68 -28.58 7.50
N ALA A 648 -1.23 -28.04 8.59
CA ALA A 648 -0.77 -28.36 9.94
C ALA A 648 -0.94 -29.84 10.30
N ASN A 649 -2.08 -30.44 9.95
CA ASN A 649 -2.32 -31.87 10.13
C ASN A 649 -1.30 -32.70 9.32
N ARG A 650 -1.06 -32.32 8.06
CA ARG A 650 -0.11 -32.97 7.16
C ARG A 650 1.31 -32.96 7.71
N LEU A 651 1.79 -31.81 8.18
CA LEU A 651 3.11 -31.69 8.82
C LEU A 651 3.21 -32.58 10.05
N THR A 652 2.18 -32.60 10.89
CA THR A 652 2.17 -33.42 12.11
C THR A 652 2.31 -34.92 11.81
N ARG A 653 1.81 -35.41 10.66
CA ARG A 653 1.94 -36.81 10.24
C ARG A 653 3.37 -37.21 9.83
N VAL A 654 4.18 -36.25 9.36
CA VAL A 654 5.54 -36.50 8.86
C VAL A 654 6.64 -36.17 9.89
N THR A 655 6.26 -35.64 11.04
CA THR A 655 7.16 -35.25 12.13
C THR A 655 7.08 -36.17 13.34
N ARG A 656 8.17 -36.27 14.10
CA ARG A 656 8.23 -37.02 15.36
C ARG A 656 7.67 -36.17 16.51
N ALA A 657 7.38 -36.81 17.64
CA ALA A 657 6.89 -36.10 18.83
C ALA A 657 7.88 -35.07 19.40
N ASP A 658 9.18 -35.28 19.17
CA ASP A 658 10.24 -34.37 19.62
C ASP A 658 10.53 -33.24 18.60
N ASP A 659 10.03 -33.36 17.36
CA ASP A 659 10.16 -32.32 16.35
C ASP A 659 9.22 -31.15 16.69
N ILE A 660 9.67 -29.91 16.48
CA ILE A 660 8.86 -28.72 16.72
C ILE A 660 8.30 -28.23 15.38
N ILE A 661 6.97 -28.15 15.30
CA ILE A 661 6.28 -27.54 14.15
C ILE A 661 5.63 -26.25 14.61
N ALA A 662 5.90 -25.17 13.89
CA ALA A 662 5.32 -23.87 14.17
C ALA A 662 4.77 -23.22 12.89
N ARG A 663 3.73 -22.40 13.06
CA ARG A 663 3.30 -21.46 12.03
C ARG A 663 4.00 -20.13 12.25
N TRP A 664 4.77 -19.68 11.26
CA TRP A 664 5.56 -18.45 11.36
C TRP A 664 4.70 -17.20 11.13
N GLY A 665 3.80 -17.26 10.15
CA GLY A 665 2.84 -16.22 9.82
C GLY A 665 2.22 -16.45 8.44
N GLY A 666 0.99 -16.00 8.20
CA GLY A 666 0.33 -16.18 6.89
C GLY A 666 0.27 -17.65 6.47
N ASP A 667 0.91 -17.96 5.35
CA ASP A 667 1.10 -19.26 4.70
C ASP A 667 2.47 -19.91 4.96
N GLU A 668 3.25 -19.37 5.91
CA GLU A 668 4.59 -19.85 6.22
C GLU A 668 4.61 -20.78 7.45
N PHE A 669 5.26 -21.93 7.30
CA PHE A 669 5.42 -22.95 8.34
C PHE A 669 6.89 -23.26 8.56
N VAL A 670 7.23 -23.67 9.78
CA VAL A 670 8.61 -24.01 10.15
C VAL A 670 8.63 -25.31 10.92
N VAL A 671 9.53 -26.21 10.52
CA VAL A 671 9.81 -27.46 11.24
C VAL A 671 11.25 -27.40 11.74
N LEU A 672 11.42 -27.53 13.05
CA LEU A 672 12.72 -27.59 13.71
C LEU A 672 12.95 -29.02 14.21
N VAL A 673 14.08 -29.60 13.81
CA VAL A 673 14.44 -30.97 14.16
C VAL A 673 15.85 -30.99 14.75
N THR A 674 16.03 -31.72 15.85
CA THR A 674 17.30 -31.85 16.55
C THR A 674 17.78 -33.30 16.54
N GLY A 675 19.09 -33.51 16.41
CA GLY A 675 19.71 -34.83 16.55
C GLY A 675 20.88 -35.05 15.59
N ALA A 676 21.33 -36.29 15.46
CA ALA A 676 22.40 -36.66 14.52
C ALA A 676 21.88 -36.73 13.07
N PHE A 677 21.69 -35.57 12.43
CA PHE A 677 21.26 -35.48 11.03
C PHE A 677 22.43 -35.36 10.07
N SER A 678 22.48 -36.25 9.07
CA SER A 678 23.29 -35.99 7.87
C SER A 678 22.52 -35.09 6.91
N ASP A 679 23.23 -34.38 6.04
CA ASP A 679 22.61 -33.53 5.00
C ASP A 679 21.62 -34.34 4.15
N ARG A 680 21.96 -35.61 3.85
CA ARG A 680 21.07 -36.53 3.14
C ARG A 680 19.79 -36.82 3.91
N ALA A 681 19.87 -37.05 5.22
CA ALA A 681 18.69 -37.28 6.05
C ALA A 681 17.79 -36.04 6.15
N ALA A 682 18.37 -34.83 6.10
CA ALA A 682 17.60 -33.59 6.03
C ALA A 682 16.86 -33.48 4.68
N CYS A 683 17.54 -33.77 3.56
CA CYS A 683 16.91 -33.81 2.24
C CYS A 683 15.80 -34.86 2.14
N ASP A 684 16.00 -36.07 2.68
CA ASP A 684 15.00 -37.13 2.69
C ASP A 684 13.74 -36.71 3.48
N LYS A 685 13.92 -35.98 4.61
CA LYS A 685 12.81 -35.41 5.39
C LYS A 685 12.07 -34.31 4.62
N ALA A 686 12.78 -33.42 3.92
CA ALA A 686 12.15 -32.41 3.08
C ALA A 686 11.35 -33.04 1.92
N GLN A 687 11.86 -34.11 1.31
CA GLN A 687 11.12 -34.86 0.31
C GLN A 687 9.84 -35.47 0.89
N ALA A 688 9.91 -36.08 2.07
CA ALA A 688 8.73 -36.63 2.75
C ALA A 688 7.69 -35.56 3.08
N ILE A 689 8.12 -34.34 3.44
CA ILE A 689 7.24 -33.18 3.64
C ILE A 689 6.54 -32.83 2.32
N LEU A 690 7.28 -32.69 1.21
CA LEU A 690 6.71 -32.37 -0.11
C LEU A 690 5.72 -33.43 -0.59
N ASP A 691 6.04 -34.71 -0.41
CA ASP A 691 5.19 -35.82 -0.86
C ASP A 691 3.81 -35.76 -0.18
N VAL A 692 3.77 -35.42 1.11
CA VAL A 692 2.51 -35.26 1.85
C VAL A 692 1.79 -33.95 1.48
N MET A 693 2.50 -32.89 1.10
CA MET A 693 1.87 -31.67 0.58
C MET A 693 1.25 -31.85 -0.80
N ARG A 694 1.83 -32.73 -1.64
CA ARG A 694 1.34 -33.05 -2.98
C ARG A 694 0.07 -33.89 -3.01
N GLU A 695 -0.34 -34.49 -1.89
CA GLU A 695 -1.61 -35.22 -1.80
C GLU A 695 -2.79 -34.29 -2.17
N PRO A 696 -3.69 -34.67 -3.08
CA PRO A 696 -4.81 -33.83 -3.46
C PRO A 696 -5.74 -33.56 -2.27
N LEU A 697 -6.20 -32.31 -2.15
CA LEU A 697 -7.10 -31.86 -1.10
C LEU A 697 -8.44 -31.46 -1.69
N LEU A 698 -9.53 -32.02 -1.15
CA LEU A 698 -10.88 -31.60 -1.50
C LEU A 698 -11.28 -30.38 -0.66
N LEU A 699 -11.38 -29.22 -1.31
CA LEU A 699 -11.73 -27.95 -0.68
C LEU A 699 -12.93 -27.34 -1.42
N GLU A 700 -14.03 -27.13 -0.68
CA GLU A 700 -15.33 -26.70 -1.23
C GLU A 700 -15.82 -27.49 -2.48
N GLY A 701 -15.51 -28.79 -2.53
CA GLY A 701 -15.90 -29.67 -3.63
C GLY A 701 -15.01 -29.61 -4.87
N ARG A 702 -13.87 -28.92 -4.81
CA ARG A 702 -12.81 -28.92 -5.84
C ARG A 702 -11.57 -29.62 -5.32
N GLU A 703 -10.89 -30.36 -6.19
CA GLU A 703 -9.62 -31.00 -5.88
C GLU A 703 -8.48 -30.02 -6.15
N ILE A 704 -7.67 -29.73 -5.13
CA ILE A 704 -6.61 -28.71 -5.16
C ILE A 704 -5.31 -29.36 -4.68
N ASN A 705 -4.21 -29.05 -5.37
CA ASN A 705 -2.87 -29.42 -4.92
C ASN A 705 -2.22 -28.24 -4.19
N ILE A 706 -1.35 -28.55 -3.24
CA ILE A 706 -0.68 -27.56 -2.38
C ILE A 706 0.81 -27.55 -2.75
N PRO A 707 1.21 -26.92 -3.88
CA PRO A 707 2.62 -26.78 -4.19
C PRO A 707 3.31 -26.04 -3.04
N THR A 708 4.44 -26.55 -2.57
CA THR A 708 5.11 -26.01 -1.39
C THR A 708 6.60 -25.85 -1.67
N SER A 709 7.15 -24.68 -1.39
CA SER A 709 8.59 -24.44 -1.50
C SER A 709 9.25 -24.56 -0.13
N VAL A 710 10.32 -25.36 -0.02
CA VAL A 710 10.97 -25.69 1.26
C VAL A 710 12.44 -25.27 1.26
N GLY A 711 12.84 -24.46 2.23
CA GLY A 711 14.23 -24.12 2.50
C GLY A 711 14.78 -24.87 3.71
N ILE A 712 15.98 -25.43 3.59
CA ILE A 712 16.62 -26.21 4.65
C ILE A 712 17.87 -25.46 5.11
N ALA A 713 18.05 -25.25 6.41
CA ALA A 713 19.29 -24.76 6.99
C ALA A 713 19.75 -25.64 8.16
N ILE A 714 21.07 -25.82 8.29
CA ILE A 714 21.67 -26.70 9.30
C ILE A 714 22.64 -25.88 10.14
N ALA A 715 22.48 -25.93 11.47
CA ALA A 715 23.48 -25.45 12.42
C ALA A 715 24.28 -26.65 12.97
N GLU A 716 25.60 -26.58 12.81
CA GLU A 716 26.51 -27.65 13.21
C GLU A 716 27.23 -27.38 14.55
N ASN A 717 27.15 -26.15 15.10
CA ASN A 717 27.72 -25.70 16.38
C ASN A 717 27.16 -24.30 16.74
N ASP A 718 27.60 -23.71 17.86
CA ASP A 718 27.23 -22.36 18.38
C ASP A 718 27.69 -21.17 17.51
N THR A 719 28.01 -21.42 16.23
CA THR A 719 28.51 -20.41 15.29
C THR A 719 27.40 -19.64 14.57
N VAL A 720 26.16 -20.12 14.63
CA VAL A 720 25.01 -19.55 13.93
C VAL A 720 23.92 -19.24 14.96
N SER A 721 23.53 -17.97 15.08
CA SER A 721 22.40 -17.58 15.92
C SER A 721 21.07 -18.07 15.34
N ALA A 722 20.03 -18.19 16.17
CA ALA A 722 18.69 -18.56 15.72
C ALA A 722 18.17 -17.63 14.60
N ASP A 723 18.39 -16.32 14.71
CA ASP A 723 18.01 -15.35 13.67
C ASP A 723 18.72 -15.61 12.33
N LEU A 724 20.01 -15.95 12.38
CA LEU A 724 20.80 -16.23 11.18
C LEU A 724 20.42 -17.58 10.55
N LEU A 725 20.11 -18.60 11.37
CA LEU A 725 19.63 -19.89 10.89
C LEU A 725 18.28 -19.77 10.18
N MET A 726 17.37 -18.97 10.76
CA MET A 726 16.09 -18.60 10.12
C MET A 726 16.32 -17.91 8.77
N GLN A 727 17.22 -16.91 8.73
CA GLN A 727 17.55 -16.20 7.49
C GLN A 727 18.11 -17.14 6.41
N TYR A 728 18.96 -18.10 6.79
CA TYR A 728 19.49 -19.09 5.85
C TYR A 728 18.43 -20.02 5.29
N ALA A 729 17.48 -20.47 6.12
CA ALA A 729 16.37 -21.30 5.65
C ALA A 729 15.43 -20.52 4.72
N ASP A 730 15.15 -19.25 5.02
CA ASP A 730 14.36 -18.37 4.14
C ASP A 730 15.04 -18.15 2.78
N LEU A 731 16.34 -17.87 2.75
CA LEU A 731 17.11 -17.75 1.50
C LEU A 731 17.10 -19.03 0.67
N ALA A 732 17.18 -20.19 1.33
CA ALA A 732 17.09 -21.48 0.66
C ALA A 732 15.69 -21.72 0.08
N MET A 733 14.63 -21.37 0.82
CA MET A 733 13.24 -21.45 0.36
C MET A 733 12.99 -20.52 -0.83
N TYR A 734 13.52 -19.31 -0.78
CA TYR A 734 13.45 -18.38 -1.91
C TYR A 734 14.14 -18.95 -3.16
N SER A 735 15.31 -19.59 -2.99
CA SER A 735 15.96 -20.29 -4.10
C SER A 735 15.13 -21.48 -4.62
N ALA A 736 14.38 -22.17 -3.76
CA ALA A 736 13.44 -23.21 -4.17
C ALA A 736 12.33 -22.64 -5.08
N LYS A 737 11.79 -21.46 -4.73
CA LYS A 737 10.81 -20.74 -5.56
C LYS A 737 11.38 -20.38 -6.94
N GLN A 738 12.62 -19.91 -7.01
CA GLN A 738 13.26 -19.58 -8.30
C GLN A 738 13.52 -20.81 -9.18
N LYS A 739 13.80 -21.97 -8.59
CA LYS A 739 14.07 -23.22 -9.33
C LYS A 739 12.80 -23.98 -9.75
N GLY A 740 11.67 -23.28 -9.88
CA GLY A 740 10.42 -23.85 -10.39
C GLY A 740 9.35 -24.15 -9.35
N ARG A 741 9.54 -23.73 -8.08
CA ARG A 741 8.59 -23.95 -6.97
C ARG A 741 8.37 -25.45 -6.70
N ASP A 742 7.53 -25.79 -5.72
CA ASP A 742 7.22 -27.19 -5.35
C ASP A 742 8.45 -28.11 -5.19
N ASN A 743 9.53 -27.58 -4.62
CA ASN A 743 10.77 -28.30 -4.39
C ASN A 743 11.43 -27.84 -3.08
N TYR A 744 12.53 -28.50 -2.70
CA TYR A 744 13.34 -28.08 -1.56
C TYR A 744 14.75 -27.68 -1.99
N GLN A 745 15.36 -26.76 -1.23
CA GLN A 745 16.79 -26.45 -1.36
C GLN A 745 17.46 -26.44 0.00
N LEU A 746 18.69 -26.97 0.06
CA LEU A 746 19.58 -26.84 1.20
C LEU A 746 20.38 -25.55 1.08
N PHE A 747 20.47 -24.79 2.16
CA PHE A 747 21.23 -23.56 2.21
C PHE A 747 22.69 -23.82 1.87
N GLN A 748 23.18 -23.07 0.89
CA GLN A 748 24.59 -23.01 0.55
C GLN A 748 25.05 -21.55 0.69
N PRO A 749 26.29 -21.29 1.16
CA PRO A 749 26.79 -19.93 1.32
C PRO A 749 26.71 -19.07 0.05
N ASP A 750 26.76 -19.70 -1.13
CA ASP A 750 26.62 -18.99 -2.40
C ASP A 750 25.20 -18.46 -2.65
N MET A 751 24.15 -19.04 -2.03
CA MET A 751 22.78 -18.51 -2.11
C MET A 751 22.67 -17.11 -1.51
N ALA A 752 23.34 -16.86 -0.38
CA ALA A 752 23.36 -15.54 0.24
C ALA A 752 24.07 -14.51 -0.66
N LYS A 753 25.11 -14.93 -1.39
CA LYS A 753 25.79 -14.07 -2.38
C LYS A 753 24.89 -13.80 -3.58
N THR A 754 24.17 -14.81 -4.08
CA THR A 754 23.23 -14.66 -5.21
C THR A 754 22.08 -13.73 -4.86
N ALA A 755 21.49 -13.85 -3.67
CA ALA A 755 20.43 -12.95 -3.22
C ALA A 755 20.90 -11.49 -3.11
N ALA A 756 22.10 -11.26 -2.57
CA ALA A 756 22.72 -9.93 -2.55
C ALA A 756 22.99 -9.41 -3.97
N ARG A 757 23.52 -10.26 -4.86
CA ARG A 757 23.75 -9.91 -6.28
C ARG A 757 22.47 -9.56 -7.03
N HIS A 758 21.35 -10.26 -6.77
CA HIS A 758 20.07 -9.95 -7.43
C HIS A 758 19.60 -8.52 -7.11
N PHE A 759 19.72 -8.10 -5.84
CA PHE A 759 19.41 -6.73 -5.45
C PHE A 759 20.34 -5.69 -6.10
N ASP A 760 21.65 -6.01 -6.16
CA ASP A 760 22.63 -5.14 -6.81
C ASP A 760 22.36 -5.04 -8.32
N TYR A 761 22.05 -6.16 -8.98
CA TYR A 761 21.71 -6.22 -10.41
C TYR A 761 20.45 -5.40 -10.72
N GLU A 762 19.41 -5.43 -9.91
CA GLU A 762 18.22 -4.60 -10.16
C GLU A 762 18.57 -3.09 -10.21
N GLN A 763 19.41 -2.63 -9.28
CA GLN A 763 19.88 -1.23 -9.26
C GLN A 763 20.81 -0.91 -10.43
N GLU A 764 21.71 -1.82 -10.78
CA GLU A 764 22.68 -1.64 -11.85
C GLU A 764 22.01 -1.71 -13.23
N MET A 765 21.02 -2.58 -13.44
CA MET A 765 20.20 -2.66 -14.64
C MET A 765 19.46 -1.36 -14.92
N ARG A 766 18.86 -0.74 -13.89
CA ARG A 766 18.19 0.56 -14.04
C ARG A 766 19.13 1.64 -14.58
N LYS A 767 20.39 1.66 -14.10
CA LYS A 767 21.43 2.56 -14.62
C LYS A 767 21.85 2.18 -16.05
N ALA A 768 22.05 0.89 -16.30
CA ALA A 768 22.50 0.36 -17.58
C ALA A 768 21.50 0.66 -18.71
N VAL A 769 20.20 0.46 -18.48
CA VAL A 769 19.12 0.80 -19.41
C VAL A 769 19.11 2.31 -19.72
N SER A 770 19.30 3.15 -18.69
CA SER A 770 19.32 4.62 -18.86
C SER A 770 20.57 5.12 -19.62
N SER A 771 21.72 4.46 -19.44
CA SER A 771 22.98 4.86 -20.09
C SER A 771 23.13 4.38 -21.54
N GLY A 772 22.43 3.33 -21.95
CA GLY A 772 22.44 2.80 -23.32
C GLY A 772 23.64 1.94 -23.72
N ASP A 773 24.77 2.01 -23.02
CA ASP A 773 26.07 1.44 -23.48
C ASP A 773 26.36 -0.02 -23.05
N GLN A 774 25.54 -0.62 -22.18
CA GLN A 774 25.83 -1.95 -21.59
C GLN A 774 25.01 -3.09 -22.20
N PHE A 775 23.85 -2.79 -22.78
CA PHE A 775 23.01 -3.78 -23.44
C PHE A 775 23.26 -3.73 -24.94
N TYR A 776 23.50 -4.89 -25.55
CA TYR A 776 23.73 -5.02 -26.98
C TYR A 776 23.03 -6.25 -27.55
N MET A 777 22.74 -6.22 -28.84
CA MET A 777 22.04 -7.31 -29.52
C MET A 777 23.02 -8.22 -30.26
N VAL A 778 22.82 -9.54 -30.12
CA VAL A 778 23.36 -10.55 -31.03
C VAL A 778 22.22 -11.18 -31.82
N TYR A 779 22.52 -11.75 -32.98
CA TYR A 779 21.52 -12.23 -33.92
C TYR A 779 21.77 -13.70 -34.24
N GLN A 780 20.75 -14.54 -34.10
CA GLN A 780 20.81 -15.94 -34.49
C GLN A 780 20.02 -16.17 -35.79
N PRO A 781 20.65 -16.67 -36.87
CA PRO A 781 19.94 -16.96 -38.11
C PRO A 781 18.91 -18.09 -38.02
N LYS A 782 17.74 -17.84 -38.62
CA LYS A 782 16.71 -18.83 -38.96
C LYS A 782 16.92 -19.28 -40.41
N VAL A 783 17.02 -20.58 -40.64
CA VAL A 783 17.35 -21.15 -41.95
C VAL A 783 16.26 -22.09 -42.47
N ILE A 784 16.22 -22.29 -43.79
CA ILE A 784 15.44 -23.36 -44.43
C ILE A 784 16.33 -24.57 -44.73
N ALA A 785 15.73 -25.68 -45.17
CA ALA A 785 16.41 -26.97 -45.36
C ALA A 785 17.68 -26.94 -46.25
N ASN A 786 17.80 -25.96 -47.16
CA ASN A 786 18.97 -25.80 -48.03
C ASN A 786 20.11 -24.97 -47.38
N GLY A 787 19.92 -24.47 -46.16
CA GLY A 787 20.89 -23.65 -45.41
C GLY A 787 20.79 -22.13 -45.63
N ASP A 788 19.86 -21.65 -46.46
CA ASP A 788 19.69 -20.22 -46.69
C ASP A 788 19.05 -19.52 -45.47
N ILE A 789 19.57 -18.33 -45.14
CA ILE A 789 19.04 -17.49 -44.06
C ILE A 789 17.75 -16.80 -44.53
N VAL A 790 16.66 -17.06 -43.83
CA VAL A 790 15.32 -16.51 -44.13
C VAL A 790 14.79 -15.58 -43.04
N GLY A 791 15.44 -15.54 -41.89
CA GLY A 791 15.12 -14.63 -40.78
C GLY A 791 16.25 -14.59 -39.75
N LEU A 792 16.14 -13.70 -38.77
CA LEU A 792 17.07 -13.58 -37.65
C LEU A 792 16.27 -13.47 -36.36
N GLU A 793 16.74 -14.07 -35.28
CA GLU A 793 16.26 -13.76 -33.93
C GLU A 793 17.24 -12.84 -33.22
N ALA A 794 16.75 -11.72 -32.70
CA ALA A 794 17.55 -10.75 -31.96
C ALA A 794 17.53 -11.10 -30.47
N LEU A 795 18.71 -11.37 -29.92
CA LEU A 795 18.91 -11.81 -28.55
C LEU A 795 19.73 -10.76 -27.79
N ILE A 796 19.15 -10.22 -26.73
CA ILE A 796 19.80 -9.21 -25.89
C ILE A 796 20.94 -9.82 -25.05
N ARG A 797 22.02 -9.08 -24.86
CA ARG A 797 23.18 -9.44 -24.03
C ARG A 797 23.53 -8.27 -23.12
N TRP A 798 23.93 -8.58 -21.89
CA TRP A 798 24.32 -7.57 -20.91
C TRP A 798 25.83 -7.63 -20.64
N GLN A 799 26.55 -6.60 -21.07
CA GLN A 799 27.96 -6.41 -20.77
C GLN A 799 28.11 -5.57 -19.49
N HIS A 800 28.23 -6.27 -18.35
CA HIS A 800 28.45 -5.62 -17.07
C HIS A 800 29.89 -5.08 -16.95
N PRO A 801 30.09 -3.82 -16.53
CA PRO A 801 31.42 -3.19 -16.48
C PRO A 801 32.40 -3.87 -15.52
N LYS A 802 31.92 -4.58 -14.50
CA LYS A 802 32.78 -5.29 -13.52
C LYS A 802 32.80 -6.80 -13.72
N GLU A 803 31.65 -7.40 -14.02
CA GLU A 803 31.49 -8.87 -14.03
C GLU A 803 31.56 -9.48 -15.43
N GLY A 804 31.62 -8.65 -16.49
CA GLY A 804 31.67 -9.14 -17.86
C GLY A 804 30.28 -9.49 -18.38
N LEU A 805 30.17 -10.55 -19.18
CA LEU A 805 28.91 -10.93 -19.81
C LEU A 805 27.98 -11.62 -18.80
N ILE A 806 26.83 -11.02 -18.49
CA ILE A 806 25.80 -11.61 -17.65
C ILE A 806 24.79 -12.35 -18.53
N SER A 807 24.40 -13.57 -18.12
CA SER A 807 23.47 -14.41 -18.87
C SER A 807 22.06 -13.81 -18.89
N PRO A 808 21.35 -13.84 -20.04
CA PRO A 808 19.93 -13.47 -20.12
C PRO A 808 19.04 -14.19 -19.09
N SER A 809 19.34 -15.45 -18.79
CA SER A 809 18.62 -16.24 -17.79
C SER A 809 18.75 -15.70 -16.36
N GLU A 810 19.76 -14.86 -16.08
CA GLU A 810 19.96 -14.24 -14.76
C GLU A 810 19.24 -12.89 -14.66
N PHE A 811 19.25 -12.07 -15.71
CA PHE A 811 18.75 -10.69 -15.62
C PHE A 811 17.35 -10.49 -16.20
N ILE A 812 16.88 -11.31 -17.15
CA ILE A 812 15.52 -11.17 -17.71
C ILE A 812 14.45 -11.44 -16.64
N PRO A 813 14.53 -12.50 -15.81
CA PRO A 813 13.55 -12.72 -14.75
C PRO A 813 13.48 -11.55 -13.76
N LEU A 814 14.64 -10.97 -13.41
CA LEU A 814 14.72 -9.77 -12.57
C LEU A 814 14.05 -8.55 -13.22
N ALA A 815 14.24 -8.37 -14.53
CA ALA A 815 13.58 -7.30 -15.26
C ALA A 815 12.06 -7.48 -15.29
N GLU A 816 11.56 -8.71 -15.40
CA GLU A 816 10.12 -9.02 -15.48
C GLU A 816 9.36 -8.73 -14.17
N GLU A 817 10.02 -8.93 -13.02
CA GLU A 817 9.49 -8.58 -11.70
C GLU A 817 9.31 -7.05 -11.55
N SER A 818 10.02 -6.25 -12.34
CA SER A 818 9.94 -4.78 -12.34
C SER A 818 9.41 -4.19 -13.67
N ASP A 819 9.29 -2.87 -13.76
CA ASP A 819 8.95 -2.20 -15.03
C ASP A 819 10.17 -2.07 -15.97
N LEU A 820 11.34 -2.59 -15.57
CA LEU A 820 12.56 -2.53 -16.38
C LEU A 820 12.45 -3.37 -17.66
N ILE A 821 11.65 -4.45 -17.65
CA ILE A 821 11.45 -5.29 -18.85
C ILE A 821 10.80 -4.52 -19.99
N ILE A 822 9.93 -3.55 -19.70
CA ILE A 822 9.29 -2.71 -20.72
C ILE A 822 10.34 -1.84 -21.41
N GLN A 823 11.18 -1.17 -20.61
CA GLN A 823 12.26 -0.31 -21.13
C GLN A 823 13.31 -1.12 -21.92
N LEU A 824 13.63 -2.33 -21.46
CA LEU A 824 14.51 -3.24 -22.21
C LEU A 824 13.90 -3.68 -23.53
N GLY A 825 12.60 -3.99 -23.56
CA GLY A 825 11.88 -4.34 -24.78
C GLY A 825 11.85 -3.19 -25.79
N GLU A 826 11.56 -1.96 -25.33
CA GLU A 826 11.60 -0.76 -26.16
C GLU A 826 13.00 -0.52 -26.75
N LYS A 827 14.05 -0.67 -25.93
CA LYS A 827 15.45 -0.57 -26.39
C LYS A 827 15.79 -1.65 -27.41
N ALA A 828 15.38 -2.90 -27.17
CA ALA A 828 15.64 -4.00 -28.10
C ALA A 828 15.02 -3.75 -29.48
N ILE A 829 13.78 -3.25 -29.53
CA ILE A 829 13.10 -2.84 -30.77
C ILE A 829 13.88 -1.72 -31.47
N ASP A 830 14.27 -0.68 -30.73
CA ASP A 830 15.01 0.47 -31.29
C ASP A 830 16.37 0.05 -31.88
N ASP A 831 17.15 -0.74 -31.14
CA ASP A 831 18.46 -1.24 -31.57
C ASP A 831 18.33 -2.15 -32.81
N VAL A 832 17.30 -2.98 -32.88
CA VAL A 832 17.02 -3.86 -34.03
C VAL A 832 16.67 -3.04 -35.27
N LEU A 833 15.75 -2.08 -35.17
CA LEU A 833 15.36 -1.25 -36.29
C LEU A 833 16.53 -0.37 -36.79
N GLN A 834 17.33 0.15 -35.87
CA GLN A 834 18.56 0.86 -36.19
C GLN A 834 19.55 -0.04 -36.96
N GLN A 835 19.75 -1.29 -36.51
CA GLN A 835 20.63 -2.24 -37.16
C GLN A 835 20.12 -2.67 -38.54
N MET A 836 18.81 -2.82 -38.71
CA MET A 836 18.19 -3.09 -40.02
C MET A 836 18.41 -1.95 -41.00
N GLN A 837 18.25 -0.70 -40.56
CA GLN A 837 18.56 0.47 -41.40
C GLN A 837 20.05 0.49 -41.79
N CYS A 838 20.95 0.09 -40.89
CA CYS A 838 22.37 -0.05 -41.18
C CYS A 838 22.63 -1.09 -42.29
N TRP A 839 22.07 -2.30 -42.18
CA TRP A 839 22.18 -3.33 -43.23
C TRP A 839 21.58 -2.88 -44.57
N GLN A 840 20.49 -2.12 -44.53
CA GLN A 840 19.87 -1.56 -45.73
C GLN A 840 20.81 -0.58 -46.45
N ARG A 841 21.51 0.28 -45.69
CA ARG A 841 22.52 1.23 -46.21
C ARG A 841 23.77 0.54 -46.75
N GLU A 842 24.14 -0.60 -46.18
CA GLU A 842 25.22 -1.47 -46.67
C GLU A 842 24.85 -2.23 -47.97
N GLY A 843 23.63 -2.08 -48.48
CA GLY A 843 23.17 -2.75 -49.68
C GLY A 843 22.85 -4.24 -49.47
N LYS A 844 22.62 -4.67 -48.24
CA LYS A 844 22.21 -6.04 -47.93
C LYS A 844 20.70 -6.20 -48.13
N LYS A 845 20.27 -7.39 -48.56
CA LYS A 845 18.86 -7.76 -48.59
C LYS A 845 18.39 -8.04 -47.15
N LEU A 846 17.43 -7.25 -46.67
CA LEU A 846 16.85 -7.45 -45.35
C LEU A 846 16.02 -8.74 -45.31
N VAL A 847 16.11 -9.43 -44.18
CA VAL A 847 15.25 -10.56 -43.80
C VAL A 847 14.49 -10.17 -42.53
N PRO A 848 13.33 -10.79 -42.25
CA PRO A 848 12.61 -10.55 -41.01
C PRO A 848 13.47 -10.77 -39.77
N VAL A 849 13.35 -9.88 -38.78
CA VAL A 849 14.05 -9.98 -37.49
C VAL A 849 13.02 -10.11 -36.37
N SER A 850 13.15 -11.17 -35.57
CA SER A 850 12.29 -11.46 -34.43
C SER A 850 12.83 -10.82 -33.15
N VAL A 851 11.95 -10.20 -32.37
CA VAL A 851 12.26 -9.59 -31.07
C VAL A 851 11.33 -10.17 -30.01
N ASN A 852 11.93 -10.68 -28.94
CA ASN A 852 11.22 -11.21 -27.78
C ASN A 852 10.59 -10.08 -26.95
N ILE A 853 9.28 -10.16 -26.72
CA ILE A 853 8.50 -9.18 -25.97
C ILE A 853 7.82 -9.87 -24.78
N SER A 854 8.04 -9.33 -23.58
CA SER A 854 7.41 -9.85 -22.36
C SER A 854 5.90 -9.60 -22.36
N GLY A 855 5.17 -10.49 -21.68
CA GLY A 855 3.73 -10.33 -21.50
C GLY A 855 3.32 -9.08 -20.75
N ARG A 856 4.17 -8.62 -19.82
CA ARG A 856 3.93 -7.37 -19.10
C ARG A 856 3.89 -6.18 -20.07
N HIS A 857 4.74 -6.17 -21.09
CA HIS A 857 4.75 -5.12 -22.12
C HIS A 857 3.51 -5.22 -23.04
N MET A 858 3.04 -6.44 -23.34
CA MET A 858 1.80 -6.65 -24.11
C MET A 858 0.55 -6.11 -23.39
N VAL A 859 0.48 -6.24 -22.06
CA VAL A 859 -0.72 -5.84 -21.28
C VAL A 859 -0.66 -4.41 -20.76
N SER A 860 0.52 -3.93 -20.34
CA SER A 860 0.65 -2.75 -19.47
C SER A 860 1.21 -1.48 -20.12
N GLY A 861 1.59 -1.48 -21.41
CA GLY A 861 2.29 -0.36 -22.05
C GLY A 861 1.72 0.08 -23.43
N PRO A 862 2.13 1.25 -23.94
CA PRO A 862 1.76 1.75 -25.27
C PRO A 862 2.60 1.12 -26.41
N LEU A 863 2.81 -0.20 -26.37
CA LEU A 863 3.69 -0.94 -27.30
C LEU A 863 3.40 -0.63 -28.77
N VAL A 864 2.12 -0.66 -29.15
CA VAL A 864 1.69 -0.45 -30.55
C VAL A 864 2.10 0.93 -31.05
N GLU A 865 1.89 1.97 -30.25
CA GLU A 865 2.22 3.35 -30.61
C GLU A 865 3.74 3.54 -30.69
N PHE A 866 4.49 2.94 -29.75
CA PHE A 866 5.95 2.95 -29.78
C PHE A 866 6.51 2.29 -31.04
N VAL A 867 6.05 1.08 -31.37
CA VAL A 867 6.48 0.34 -32.57
C VAL A 867 6.17 1.14 -33.84
N LYS A 868 4.96 1.70 -33.94
CA LYS A 868 4.56 2.53 -35.07
C LYS A 868 5.51 3.72 -35.28
N GLN A 869 5.78 4.48 -34.21
CA GLN A 869 6.67 5.65 -34.27
C GLN A 869 8.08 5.26 -34.69
N ARG A 870 8.61 4.12 -34.23
CA ARG A 870 9.96 3.66 -34.57
C ARG A 870 10.05 3.13 -36.00
N LEU A 871 9.06 2.38 -36.49
CA LEU A 871 9.00 1.95 -37.89
C LEU A 871 9.01 3.15 -38.85
N GLU A 872 8.21 4.17 -38.55
CA GLU A 872 8.18 5.43 -39.32
C GLU A 872 9.53 6.17 -39.26
N HIS A 873 10.15 6.24 -38.09
CA HIS A 873 11.44 6.91 -37.89
C HIS A 873 12.59 6.26 -38.70
N TYR A 874 12.70 4.92 -38.67
CA TYR A 874 13.77 4.21 -39.38
C TYR A 874 13.43 3.87 -40.84
N GLN A 875 12.19 4.09 -41.27
CA GLN A 875 11.67 3.77 -42.61
C GLN A 875 11.81 2.28 -42.95
N ILE A 876 11.46 1.42 -41.99
CA ILE A 876 11.46 -0.04 -42.14
C ILE A 876 10.02 -0.53 -42.29
N ASP A 877 9.80 -1.43 -43.25
CA ASP A 877 8.51 -2.08 -43.45
C ASP A 877 8.21 -3.03 -42.28
N GLY A 878 6.99 -2.94 -41.72
CA GLY A 878 6.57 -3.76 -40.57
C GLY A 878 6.65 -5.27 -40.82
N SER A 879 6.54 -5.72 -42.08
CA SER A 879 6.68 -7.13 -42.47
C SER A 879 8.05 -7.74 -42.19
N LEU A 880 9.05 -6.89 -41.97
CA LEU A 880 10.42 -7.26 -41.63
C LEU A 880 10.67 -7.30 -40.11
N LEU A 881 9.69 -6.94 -39.28
CA LEU A 881 9.75 -7.06 -37.83
C LEU A 881 8.76 -8.14 -37.37
N GLU A 882 9.28 -9.11 -36.63
CA GLU A 882 8.50 -10.18 -36.02
C GLU A 882 8.51 -10.01 -34.49
N VAL A 883 7.35 -10.05 -33.86
CA VAL A 883 7.21 -9.99 -32.39
C VAL A 883 7.00 -11.39 -31.88
N GLU A 884 7.84 -11.77 -30.93
CA GLU A 884 7.87 -13.09 -30.34
C GLU A 884 7.38 -13.03 -28.90
N ILE A 885 6.42 -13.89 -28.57
CA ILE A 885 5.78 -13.95 -27.25
C ILE A 885 5.75 -15.39 -26.75
N THR A 886 6.04 -15.60 -25.47
CA THR A 886 5.97 -16.93 -24.87
C THR A 886 4.53 -17.36 -24.61
N GLU A 887 4.25 -18.67 -24.68
CA GLU A 887 2.91 -19.22 -24.47
C GLU A 887 2.27 -18.78 -23.13
N GLY A 888 3.04 -18.77 -22.04
CA GLY A 888 2.55 -18.47 -20.69
C GLY A 888 1.95 -17.07 -20.53
N VAL A 889 2.38 -16.11 -21.35
CA VAL A 889 1.85 -14.74 -21.36
C VAL A 889 0.38 -14.70 -21.73
N LEU A 890 -0.05 -15.57 -22.66
CA LEU A 890 -1.40 -15.61 -23.20
C LEU A 890 -2.44 -16.00 -22.14
N LEU A 891 -2.02 -16.62 -21.03
CA LEU A 891 -2.89 -17.10 -19.95
C LEU A 891 -3.25 -16.02 -18.91
N THR A 892 -2.59 -14.86 -18.94
CA THR A 892 -2.78 -13.81 -17.92
C THR A 892 -3.97 -12.91 -18.26
N ASP A 893 -4.04 -12.42 -19.50
CA ASP A 893 -5.14 -11.60 -20.03
C ASP A 893 -5.25 -11.78 -21.56
N ILE A 894 -5.96 -12.82 -21.97
CA ILE A 894 -5.97 -13.24 -23.38
C ILE A 894 -6.71 -12.26 -24.29
N GLU A 895 -7.78 -11.63 -23.81
CA GLU A 895 -8.57 -10.68 -24.59
C GLU A 895 -7.74 -9.44 -24.92
N ARG A 896 -7.04 -8.89 -23.93
CA ARG A 896 -6.14 -7.76 -24.13
C ARG A 896 -4.98 -8.09 -25.07
N CYS A 897 -4.39 -9.27 -24.91
CA CYS A 897 -3.34 -9.76 -25.81
C CYS A 897 -3.83 -9.85 -27.26
N ILE A 898 -5.03 -10.37 -27.50
CA ILE A 898 -5.63 -10.45 -28.85
C ILE A 898 -5.80 -9.05 -29.46
N GLU A 899 -6.29 -8.08 -28.70
CA GLU A 899 -6.44 -6.69 -29.16
C GLU A 899 -5.10 -6.08 -29.61
N VAL A 900 -4.06 -6.25 -28.79
CA VAL A 900 -2.73 -5.71 -29.06
C VAL A 900 -2.09 -6.41 -30.24
N MET A 901 -2.18 -7.74 -30.32
CA MET A 901 -1.69 -8.49 -31.48
C MET A 901 -2.40 -8.06 -32.76
N ALA A 902 -3.73 -7.92 -32.75
CA ALA A 902 -4.49 -7.44 -33.91
C ALA A 902 -4.04 -6.04 -34.36
N ALA A 903 -3.74 -5.15 -33.41
CA ALA A 903 -3.22 -3.82 -33.72
C ALA A 903 -1.79 -3.86 -34.30
N LEU A 904 -0.90 -4.74 -33.80
CA LEU A 904 0.43 -4.96 -34.39
C LEU A 904 0.33 -5.54 -35.80
N LYS A 905 -0.63 -6.44 -36.07
CA LYS A 905 -0.92 -6.96 -37.41
C LYS A 905 -1.36 -5.86 -38.39
N GLN A 906 -2.08 -4.84 -37.93
CA GLN A 906 -2.45 -3.69 -38.77
C GLN A 906 -1.23 -2.87 -39.22
N LEU A 907 -0.13 -2.94 -38.48
CA LEU A 907 1.17 -2.37 -38.85
C LEU A 907 2.01 -3.32 -39.73
N ALA A 908 1.40 -4.42 -40.21
CA ALA A 908 2.01 -5.47 -41.02
C ALA A 908 3.09 -6.32 -40.33
N LEU A 909 3.21 -6.27 -38.99
CA LEU A 909 4.14 -7.14 -38.27
C LEU A 909 3.73 -8.61 -38.35
N LYS A 910 4.72 -9.49 -38.19
CA LYS A 910 4.49 -10.91 -37.92
C LYS A 910 4.48 -11.18 -36.43
N ILE A 911 3.72 -12.18 -36.01
CA ILE A 911 3.64 -12.58 -34.60
C ILE A 911 3.98 -14.06 -34.50
N SER A 912 4.99 -14.37 -33.68
CA SER A 912 5.41 -15.73 -33.35
C SER A 912 5.05 -16.07 -31.91
N VAL A 913 4.60 -17.30 -31.68
CA VAL A 913 4.47 -17.87 -30.33
C VAL A 913 5.66 -18.77 -30.07
N ASP A 914 6.33 -18.51 -28.95
CA ASP A 914 7.52 -19.20 -28.47
C ASP A 914 7.19 -20.15 -27.31
N ASP A 915 8.08 -21.12 -27.05
CA ASP A 915 7.98 -22.17 -26.02
C ASP A 915 6.72 -23.05 -26.11
N PHE A 916 6.13 -23.20 -27.31
CA PHE A 916 4.83 -23.85 -27.48
C PHE A 916 4.88 -25.34 -27.10
N GLY A 917 4.00 -25.75 -26.18
CA GLY A 917 3.84 -27.12 -25.71
C GLY A 917 4.39 -27.38 -24.30
N THR A 918 5.12 -26.42 -23.72
CA THR A 918 5.62 -26.50 -22.34
C THR A 918 4.57 -26.08 -21.30
N GLY A 919 3.45 -25.46 -21.73
CA GLY A 919 2.36 -24.97 -20.88
C GLY A 919 1.01 -25.73 -21.01
N TYR A 920 0.02 -25.34 -20.18
CA TYR A 920 -1.36 -25.86 -20.24
C TYR A 920 -2.14 -25.23 -21.40
N SER A 921 -1.82 -25.58 -22.63
CA SER A 921 -2.51 -25.10 -23.82
C SER A 921 -3.95 -25.62 -23.92
N SER A 922 -4.93 -24.74 -23.80
CA SER A 922 -6.29 -25.00 -24.30
C SER A 922 -6.32 -24.73 -25.80
N LEU A 923 -6.27 -25.78 -26.62
CA LEU A 923 -6.39 -25.76 -28.09
C LEU A 923 -7.50 -24.81 -28.63
N ASN A 924 -8.52 -24.58 -27.81
CA ASN A 924 -9.65 -23.71 -28.10
C ASN A 924 -9.26 -22.26 -28.44
N TYR A 925 -8.19 -21.72 -27.82
CA TYR A 925 -7.80 -20.32 -28.03
C TYR A 925 -6.79 -20.14 -29.15
N LEU A 926 -5.95 -21.13 -29.45
CA LEU A 926 -4.96 -21.05 -30.52
C LEU A 926 -5.60 -20.71 -31.87
N LYS A 927 -6.82 -21.22 -32.12
CA LYS A 927 -7.62 -20.90 -33.31
C LYS A 927 -8.03 -19.42 -33.40
N SER A 928 -8.16 -18.73 -32.27
CA SER A 928 -8.60 -17.33 -32.20
C SER A 928 -7.45 -16.32 -32.15
N LEU A 929 -6.21 -16.76 -31.97
CA LEU A 929 -5.06 -15.88 -31.89
C LEU A 929 -4.59 -15.45 -33.29
N PRO A 930 -4.33 -14.15 -33.54
CA PRO A 930 -3.86 -13.65 -34.83
C PRO A 930 -2.33 -13.84 -34.96
N ILE A 931 -1.87 -15.09 -34.97
CA ILE A 931 -0.46 -15.49 -35.05
C ILE A 931 -0.09 -16.00 -36.44
N ASP A 932 1.20 -15.90 -36.81
CA ASP A 932 1.72 -16.34 -38.11
C ASP A 932 2.68 -17.52 -37.99
N VAL A 933 3.43 -17.55 -36.88
CA VAL A 933 4.55 -18.46 -36.68
C VAL A 933 4.40 -19.18 -35.34
N LEU A 934 4.69 -20.47 -35.32
CA LEU A 934 4.73 -21.30 -34.13
C LEU A 934 6.14 -21.86 -33.99
N LYS A 935 6.83 -21.50 -32.90
CA LYS A 935 8.15 -22.03 -32.58
C LYS A 935 8.02 -23.26 -31.68
N ILE A 936 8.76 -24.30 -32.01
CA ILE A 936 8.80 -25.57 -31.29
C ILE A 936 9.99 -25.51 -30.34
N ASP A 937 9.71 -25.61 -29.04
CA ASP A 937 10.75 -25.51 -28.01
C ASP A 937 11.84 -26.58 -28.19
N ARG A 938 13.06 -26.19 -27.79
CA ARG A 938 14.23 -27.04 -27.80
C ARG A 938 14.01 -28.36 -27.06
N SER A 939 13.26 -28.40 -25.95
CA SER A 939 13.07 -29.65 -25.20
C SER A 939 12.46 -30.76 -26.06
N PHE A 940 11.48 -30.40 -26.90
CA PHE A 940 10.84 -31.35 -27.82
C PHE A 940 11.74 -31.73 -29.01
N VAL A 941 12.63 -30.83 -29.44
CA VAL A 941 13.61 -31.09 -30.50
C VAL A 941 14.77 -31.95 -30.01
N ASP A 942 15.19 -31.79 -28.76
CA ASP A 942 16.23 -32.61 -28.12
C ASP A 942 15.79 -34.07 -28.02
N GLU A 943 14.51 -34.33 -27.75
CA GLU A 943 13.94 -35.68 -27.57
C GLU A 943 13.45 -36.33 -28.88
N CYS A 944 13.32 -35.58 -29.99
CA CYS A 944 12.67 -36.07 -31.20
C CYS A 944 13.42 -37.21 -31.93
N ALA A 945 14.71 -37.37 -31.65
CA ALA A 945 15.60 -38.34 -32.31
C ALA A 945 15.94 -39.57 -31.43
N SER A 946 15.57 -39.59 -30.15
CA SER A 946 16.00 -40.62 -29.18
C SER A 946 15.00 -41.76 -28.94
N THR A 947 13.69 -41.51 -29.02
CA THR A 947 12.63 -42.42 -28.54
C THR A 947 11.35 -42.31 -29.39
N VAL A 948 10.69 -43.45 -29.69
CA VAL A 948 9.52 -43.49 -30.60
C VAL A 948 8.28 -42.80 -30.02
N GLU A 949 8.14 -42.77 -28.69
CA GLU A 949 7.03 -42.10 -27.99
C GLU A 949 7.23 -40.58 -27.91
N ASP A 950 8.46 -40.10 -27.65
CA ASP A 950 8.73 -38.66 -27.47
C ASP A 950 8.72 -37.87 -28.79
N GLY A 951 9.09 -38.49 -29.91
CA GLY A 951 8.96 -37.88 -31.24
C GLY A 951 7.50 -37.63 -31.68
N GLN A 952 6.50 -38.24 -31.02
CA GLN A 952 5.09 -38.03 -31.38
C GLN A 952 4.57 -36.65 -30.99
N ILE A 953 5.07 -36.07 -29.90
CA ILE A 953 4.65 -34.74 -29.44
C ILE A 953 5.08 -33.69 -30.46
N CYS A 954 6.36 -33.69 -30.84
CA CYS A 954 6.90 -32.81 -31.88
C CYS A 954 6.14 -32.98 -33.22
N ALA A 955 5.87 -34.22 -33.65
CA ALA A 955 5.09 -34.47 -34.87
C ALA A 955 3.64 -33.95 -34.77
N THR A 956 3.02 -34.02 -33.60
CA THR A 956 1.66 -33.52 -33.35
C THR A 956 1.62 -31.99 -33.41
N ILE A 957 2.62 -31.31 -32.82
CA ILE A 957 2.75 -29.84 -32.88
C ILE A 957 2.89 -29.38 -34.33
N ILE A 958 3.74 -30.03 -35.12
CA ILE A 958 3.91 -29.71 -36.54
C ILE A 958 2.60 -29.89 -37.30
N SER A 959 1.88 -30.98 -37.07
CA SER A 959 0.59 -31.23 -37.73
C SER A 959 -0.49 -30.22 -37.30
N LEU A 960 -0.51 -29.82 -36.04
CA LEU A 960 -1.43 -28.79 -35.54
C LEU A 960 -1.18 -27.44 -36.22
N ALA A 961 0.08 -27.02 -36.31
CA ALA A 961 0.46 -25.77 -36.96
C ALA A 961 0.06 -25.78 -38.44
N GLN A 962 0.29 -26.90 -39.15
CA GLN A 962 -0.15 -27.06 -40.55
C GLN A 962 -1.66 -26.96 -40.70
N ASN A 963 -2.45 -27.52 -39.78
CA ASN A 963 -3.91 -27.45 -39.82
C ASN A 963 -4.47 -26.04 -39.54
N LEU A 964 -3.66 -25.16 -38.95
CA LEU A 964 -4.00 -23.76 -38.65
C LEU A 964 -3.34 -22.78 -39.62
N ASP A 965 -2.72 -23.28 -40.71
CA ASP A 965 -1.97 -22.50 -41.70
C ASP A 965 -0.82 -21.66 -41.08
N LEU A 966 -0.20 -22.14 -40.01
CA LEU A 966 0.92 -21.50 -39.31
C LEU A 966 2.28 -21.99 -39.83
N ILE A 967 3.26 -21.09 -39.87
CA ILE A 967 4.66 -21.42 -40.20
C ILE A 967 5.34 -22.01 -38.97
N THR A 968 6.01 -23.15 -39.11
CA THR A 968 6.74 -23.78 -37.99
C THR A 968 8.23 -23.46 -38.00
N VAL A 969 8.78 -23.14 -36.83
CA VAL A 969 10.23 -22.99 -36.60
C VAL A 969 10.65 -23.97 -35.53
N ALA A 970 11.62 -24.85 -35.80
CA ALA A 970 12.18 -25.73 -34.78
C ALA A 970 13.43 -25.13 -34.15
N GLU A 971 13.45 -25.04 -32.82
CA GLU A 971 14.56 -24.48 -32.05
C GLU A 971 15.50 -25.53 -31.50
N GLY A 972 16.74 -25.13 -31.19
CA GLY A 972 17.71 -26.04 -30.61
C GLY A 972 18.13 -27.18 -31.53
N VAL A 973 18.05 -27.02 -32.86
CA VAL A 973 18.53 -28.04 -33.80
C VAL A 973 20.06 -28.12 -33.73
N GLU A 974 20.59 -29.17 -33.10
CA GLU A 974 22.03 -29.35 -32.85
C GLU A 974 22.64 -30.50 -33.66
N THR A 975 21.83 -31.45 -34.14
CA THR A 975 22.29 -32.66 -34.84
C THR A 975 21.61 -32.86 -36.18
N GLN A 976 22.30 -33.55 -37.10
CA GLN A 976 21.77 -33.89 -38.42
C GLN A 976 20.52 -34.81 -38.32
N GLN A 977 20.47 -35.69 -37.32
CA GLN A 977 19.34 -36.60 -37.11
C GLN A 977 18.06 -35.86 -36.73
N GLN A 978 18.15 -34.84 -35.88
CA GLN A 978 17.02 -33.96 -35.54
C GLN A 978 16.50 -33.25 -36.79
N LEU A 979 17.41 -32.71 -37.62
CA LEU A 979 17.04 -32.03 -38.86
C LEU A 979 16.29 -32.95 -39.84
N GLU A 980 16.79 -34.17 -40.06
CA GLU A 980 16.15 -35.15 -40.95
C GLU A 980 14.74 -35.54 -40.47
N PHE A 981 14.56 -35.70 -39.15
CA PHE A 981 13.26 -35.99 -38.55
C PHE A 981 12.27 -34.82 -38.78
N LEU A 982 12.68 -33.59 -38.47
CA LEU A 982 11.84 -32.41 -38.62
C LEU A 982 11.47 -32.14 -40.09
N GLN A 983 12.40 -32.38 -41.01
CA GLN A 983 12.17 -32.28 -42.45
C GLN A 983 11.13 -33.28 -42.95
N THR A 984 11.24 -34.55 -42.53
CA THR A 984 10.28 -35.59 -42.93
C THR A 984 8.86 -35.36 -42.40
N ARG A 985 8.72 -34.59 -41.31
CA ARG A 985 7.43 -34.18 -40.74
C ARG A 985 6.89 -32.87 -41.32
N GLY A 986 7.66 -32.17 -42.15
CA GLY A 986 7.23 -30.96 -42.85
C GLY A 986 7.39 -29.67 -42.04
N CYS A 987 8.40 -29.59 -41.17
CA CYS A 987 8.78 -28.34 -40.51
C CYS A 987 9.36 -27.32 -41.52
N ASN A 988 9.00 -26.04 -41.38
CA ASN A 988 9.33 -25.02 -42.40
C ASN A 988 10.72 -24.40 -42.23
N MET A 989 11.09 -24.05 -40.99
CA MET A 989 12.33 -23.34 -40.67
C MET A 989 13.04 -23.97 -39.47
N TYR A 990 14.33 -23.74 -39.37
CA TYR A 990 15.22 -24.36 -38.38
C TYR A 990 16.12 -23.30 -37.76
N GLN A 991 16.32 -23.40 -36.44
CA GLN A 991 17.22 -22.56 -35.68
C GLN A 991 17.97 -23.41 -34.66
N GLY A 992 19.29 -23.27 -34.61
CA GLY A 992 20.11 -24.05 -33.70
C GLY A 992 21.59 -24.11 -34.06
N TYR A 993 22.39 -24.68 -33.17
CA TYR A 993 23.85 -24.68 -33.27
C TYR A 993 24.40 -25.58 -34.38
N LEU A 994 23.57 -26.46 -34.96
CA LEU A 994 23.94 -27.18 -36.18
C LEU A 994 24.33 -26.22 -37.31
N PHE A 995 23.63 -25.07 -37.39
CA PHE A 995 23.86 -24.07 -38.43
C PHE A 995 24.67 -22.89 -37.90
N TYR A 996 24.12 -22.17 -36.91
CA TYR A 996 24.68 -20.93 -36.42
C TYR A 996 24.46 -20.77 -34.91
N LYS A 997 25.52 -20.38 -34.21
CA LYS A 997 25.40 -19.77 -32.88
C LYS A 997 24.89 -18.33 -33.01
N PRO A 998 24.43 -17.67 -31.94
CA PRO A 998 24.18 -16.24 -31.95
C PRO A 998 25.45 -15.46 -32.28
N LEU A 999 25.38 -14.53 -33.22
CA LEU A 999 26.52 -13.79 -33.77
C LEU A 999 26.32 -12.27 -33.62
N PRO A 1000 27.40 -11.48 -33.45
CA PRO A 1000 27.31 -10.03 -33.57
C PRO A 1000 26.85 -9.60 -34.97
N ALA A 1001 26.20 -8.44 -35.08
CA ALA A 1001 25.62 -7.94 -36.33
C ALA A 1001 26.57 -7.91 -37.55
N LYS A 1002 27.88 -7.72 -37.30
CA LYS A 1002 28.93 -7.65 -38.34
C LYS A 1002 29.23 -9.01 -38.96
N GLU A 1003 28.99 -10.09 -38.24
CA GLU A 1003 29.30 -11.46 -38.67
C GLU A 1003 28.13 -12.12 -39.40
N VAL A 1004 26.95 -11.50 -39.38
CA VAL A 1004 25.77 -11.99 -40.09
C VAL A 1004 25.95 -11.82 -41.61
N LYS A 1005 26.00 -12.95 -42.32
CA LYS A 1005 26.20 -13.00 -43.78
C LYS A 1005 24.86 -12.95 -44.53
N LEU A 1006 24.34 -11.74 -44.70
CA LEU A 1006 23.16 -11.50 -45.55
C LEU A 1006 23.56 -11.38 -47.03
N ALA A 1007 22.69 -11.86 -47.92
CA ALA A 1007 22.89 -11.74 -49.37
C ALA A 1007 22.91 -10.25 -49.81
N ALA A 1008 23.74 -9.93 -50.81
CA ALA A 1008 23.73 -8.62 -51.43
C ALA A 1008 22.40 -8.37 -52.14
N ARG A 1009 21.87 -7.15 -52.05
CA ARG A 1009 20.66 -6.73 -52.78
C ARG A 1009 20.97 -6.79 -54.28
N ALA A 1010 20.17 -7.52 -55.05
CA ALA A 1010 20.26 -7.45 -56.50
C ALA A 1010 19.97 -6.00 -56.94
N LEU A 1011 20.91 -5.38 -57.65
CA LEU A 1011 20.65 -4.14 -58.37
C LEU A 1011 19.67 -4.50 -59.50
N GLU A 1012 18.38 -4.26 -59.29
CA GLU A 1012 17.43 -4.20 -60.40
C GLU A 1012 17.87 -3.03 -61.29
N GLY A 1013 18.41 -3.39 -62.45
CA GLY A 1013 18.96 -2.45 -63.42
C GLY A 1013 17.87 -1.56 -64.00
N ALA A 1014 18.28 -0.35 -64.39
CA ALA A 1014 17.54 0.48 -65.32
C ALA A 1014 17.23 -0.31 -66.60
N VAL A 1015 15.94 -0.60 -66.83
CA VAL A 1015 15.20 -0.47 -68.11
C VAL A 1015 13.76 -0.12 -67.78
#